data_AF-A0AAV3UJ21-F1
#
_entry.id   AF-A0AAV3UJ21-F1
#
_cell.length_a   1.000
_cell.length_b   1.000
_cell.length_c   1.000
_cell.angle_alpha   90.00
_cell.angle_beta   90.00
_cell.angle_gamma   90.00
#
_symmetry.space_group_name_H-M   'P 1'
#
loop_
_entity.id
_entity.type
_entity.pdbx_description
1 polymer ?
#
loop_
_entity_poly.entity_id
_entity_poly.type
_entity_poly.pdbx_seq_one_letter_code
_entity_poly.pdbx_strand_id
1 'polypeptide(L)'
;MIKLDAVRVKDQKTPDQANNPKHVWKGVAPEGIAGKTNPTLSLVAGEEYTVEWTNTDGHPQNFTIVDSNGKKLHKSKVLPRKGATQTVTFTATEAMAEYYSQTNRHDMRGTIEVGVSRFKVSDLNPTRLTVEQGDSLDVSATITNTGGSKGTQEITLLIDDNTVDSQDLTLAADNSTTVVFEGIDTSGLDPAEYTLTVATENDEASGTLIVEEKVPWNRDLEAPSNPKEATNWDNYNISTVLSTGDIASQYDLQDGEEGEWMQMAVDPQDRIWVITRGAPFVSEGDGYAEVAWVDPNSGEHQLALELPVAFHGGHIAEPHYSGESSAARELGGQGIAIDPDFKENGYVYIMYHPSSENLEEVDNPYHDEIFYANTLVSRFEMADDGTLDPDSEQVVFELPEQYNTCCHHGCYITFGENREFYISTGDNSNNVGHPTHDWPPDDTVDGLPGATVDTFMGDERQGIVGGRPGPVADAQRTSGNTADKRGKVHRIILNEDGSYDIPNGNLKEQWEAETGESYSDEEFLPEIYVMGLRNPFTISIDEHTGYLWTANYGNDAGGTSVLGMPGFGDYHLWCKPGNVGYPWFRAYYPYRDYDFETDEVGQPFWPDNLRNDSVNNTGITDIPNVTPALFWHPQNFENLANATETFPWLDQPRPGEITYPEFDTGGSADVGVVYRYSEDYGEGALDPYFDGKTFIMRPSNSDVTRYVTFNDDGSLEMNEFLPNDDTIAAAYDMKVLSDGRLVIMGMYSGIHVVEYQTSPPGDDDPPGDDDPPAEVIQPGTTIEVNGVISGWNGTAPSQIEGETNPTLTLKEGGEYTVKWTNGDGSPHDFALQDENGNNIIKTDIVSEKGATVSLTFTASTEMVQYICTVHPGTMVGDVEVV
;
A
#
# COMPACT_ATOMS: atom_id res chain seq x y z
N MET A 1 57.18 17.77 -2.31
CA MET A 1 58.65 17.65 -2.37
C MET A 1 59.20 17.41 -0.97
N ILE A 2 59.95 16.33 -0.78
CA ILE A 2 60.58 15.93 0.50
C ILE A 2 62.04 16.36 0.49
N LYS A 3 62.55 16.90 1.59
CA LYS A 3 63.94 17.35 1.74
C LYS A 3 64.62 16.67 2.93
N LEU A 4 65.79 16.07 2.69
CA LEU A 4 66.60 15.39 3.70
C LEU A 4 68.06 15.87 3.68
N ASP A 5 68.70 15.95 4.83
CA ASP A 5 70.15 16.13 4.93
C ASP A 5 70.81 14.83 5.42
N ALA A 6 71.84 14.38 4.72
CA ALA A 6 72.75 13.36 5.23
C ALA A 6 73.73 14.03 6.19
N VAL A 7 73.58 13.80 7.50
CA VAL A 7 74.33 14.47 8.57
C VAL A 7 75.15 13.47 9.38
N ARG A 8 76.22 13.96 9.99
CA ARG A 8 77.04 13.20 10.96
C ARG A 8 76.71 13.67 12.37
N VAL A 9 76.23 12.77 13.22
CA VAL A 9 75.88 13.06 14.61
C VAL A 9 76.85 12.37 15.57
N LYS A 10 77.19 13.05 16.68
CA LYS A 10 78.01 12.47 17.76
C LYS A 10 77.12 11.63 18.66
N ASP A 11 77.51 10.38 18.91
CA ASP A 11 76.81 9.48 19.82
C ASP A 11 76.92 10.01 21.26
N GLN A 12 75.80 10.22 21.96
CA GLN A 12 75.77 10.78 23.32
C GLN A 12 75.85 9.71 24.43
N LYS A 13 76.08 8.42 24.11
CA LYS A 13 76.17 7.37 25.13
C LYS A 13 77.60 7.18 25.63
N THR A 14 77.82 7.58 26.89
CA THR A 14 78.91 7.27 27.84
C THR A 14 80.38 7.44 27.36
N PRO A 15 81.28 7.98 28.20
CA PRO A 15 82.63 8.41 27.76
C PRO A 15 83.54 7.34 27.14
N ASP A 16 83.23 6.05 27.23
CA ASP A 16 84.12 4.95 26.80
C ASP A 16 83.82 4.36 25.40
N GLN A 17 82.86 4.89 24.63
CA GLN A 17 82.59 4.44 23.24
C GLN A 17 82.71 5.55 22.17
N ALA A 18 83.36 6.67 22.50
CA ALA A 18 83.33 7.91 21.72
C ALA A 18 84.15 7.97 20.40
N ASN A 19 84.35 6.87 19.67
CA ASN A 19 85.22 6.86 18.48
C ASN A 19 84.59 6.46 17.14
N ASN A 20 83.25 6.31 17.04
CA ASN A 20 82.63 6.17 15.72
C ASN A 20 81.35 7.03 15.58
N PRO A 21 81.44 8.23 14.98
CA PRO A 21 80.27 9.07 14.77
C PRO A 21 79.29 8.44 13.76
N LYS A 22 77.99 8.51 14.08
CA LYS A 22 76.92 7.92 13.28
C LYS A 22 76.49 8.84 12.15
N HIS A 23 76.22 8.25 11.00
CA HIS A 23 75.62 8.92 9.86
C HIS A 23 74.11 8.72 9.92
N VAL A 24 73.32 9.78 9.78
CA VAL A 24 71.85 9.70 9.81
C VAL A 24 71.23 10.59 8.75
N TRP A 25 69.99 10.30 8.35
CA TRP A 25 69.15 11.25 7.63
C TRP A 25 68.53 12.25 8.62
N LYS A 26 68.47 13.53 8.27
CA LYS A 26 67.78 14.57 9.02
C LYS A 26 66.69 15.18 8.14
N GLY A 27 65.45 15.15 8.59
CA GLY A 27 64.37 15.78 7.83
C GLY A 27 64.51 17.30 7.81
N VAL A 28 64.22 17.90 6.66
CA VAL A 28 64.28 19.36 6.43
C VAL A 28 62.90 19.91 6.06
N ALA A 29 62.20 19.26 5.13
CA ALA A 29 60.84 19.60 4.72
C ALA A 29 60.12 18.35 4.19
N PRO A 30 58.79 18.23 4.29
CA PRO A 30 57.84 19.18 4.90
C PRO A 30 57.99 19.30 6.43
N GLU A 31 57.28 20.24 7.05
CA GLU A 31 57.35 20.53 8.50
C GLU A 31 57.17 19.27 9.36
N GLY A 32 56.30 18.35 8.96
CA GLY A 32 56.03 17.09 9.66
C GLY A 32 57.25 16.17 9.84
N ILE A 33 58.31 16.33 9.05
CA ILE A 33 59.57 15.58 9.20
C ILE A 33 60.75 16.47 9.64
N ALA A 34 60.59 17.79 9.67
CA ALA A 34 61.67 18.73 9.94
C ALA A 34 62.32 18.45 11.30
N GLY A 35 63.65 18.33 11.31
CA GLY A 35 64.42 18.06 12.52
C GLY A 35 64.34 16.62 13.05
N LYS A 36 63.54 15.72 12.46
CA LYS A 36 63.50 14.30 12.86
C LYS A 36 64.69 13.54 12.28
N THR A 37 65.26 12.64 13.07
CA THR A 37 66.36 11.77 12.64
C THR A 37 65.78 10.50 12.02
N ASN A 38 66.22 10.14 10.81
CA ASN A 38 65.69 9.03 10.02
C ASN A 38 64.14 9.01 9.98
N PRO A 39 63.48 10.12 9.56
CA PRO A 39 62.03 10.24 9.64
C PRO A 39 61.32 9.15 8.85
N THR A 40 60.16 8.70 9.33
CA THR A 40 59.20 7.98 8.48
C THR A 40 58.75 8.91 7.34
N LEU A 41 58.71 8.40 6.11
CA LEU A 41 58.11 9.09 4.98
C LEU A 41 56.71 8.54 4.78
N SER A 42 55.68 9.32 5.11
CA SER A 42 54.28 8.99 4.87
C SER A 42 53.89 9.46 3.46
N LEU A 43 53.58 8.50 2.59
CA LEU A 43 53.28 8.69 1.17
C LEU A 43 51.88 8.15 0.86
N VAL A 44 51.32 8.51 -0.30
CA VAL A 44 50.06 7.96 -0.82
C VAL A 44 50.38 7.16 -2.08
N ALA A 45 49.90 5.92 -2.19
CA ALA A 45 50.16 5.08 -3.35
C ALA A 45 49.68 5.77 -4.65
N GLY A 46 50.43 5.60 -5.75
CA GLY A 46 50.09 6.21 -7.05
C GLY A 46 50.53 7.68 -7.21
N GLU A 47 50.78 8.40 -6.13
CA GLU A 47 51.26 9.79 -6.18
C GLU A 47 52.77 9.87 -6.47
N GLU A 48 53.18 10.90 -7.23
CA GLU A 48 54.58 11.16 -7.55
C GLU A 48 55.26 11.99 -6.45
N TYR A 49 56.35 11.46 -5.89
CA TYR A 49 57.17 12.16 -4.91
C TYR A 49 58.56 12.43 -5.44
N THR A 50 59.05 13.63 -5.14
CA THR A 50 60.46 14.00 -5.33
C THR A 50 61.13 14.18 -3.98
N VAL A 51 62.16 13.36 -3.70
CA VAL A 51 63.08 13.51 -2.56
C VAL A 51 64.33 14.23 -3.03
N GLU A 52 64.52 15.45 -2.54
CA GLU A 52 65.79 16.17 -2.63
C GLU A 52 66.61 15.87 -1.38
N TRP A 53 67.87 15.51 -1.53
CA TRP A 53 68.74 15.33 -0.38
C TRP A 53 70.12 15.95 -0.56
N THR A 54 70.66 16.52 0.52
CA THR A 54 71.97 17.19 0.54
C THR A 54 72.96 16.41 1.39
N ASN A 55 74.14 16.14 0.84
CA ASN A 55 75.25 15.58 1.57
C ASN A 55 75.91 16.65 2.44
N THR A 56 75.61 16.69 3.74
CA THR A 56 76.23 17.65 4.67
C THR A 56 77.40 17.04 5.46
N ASP A 57 77.53 15.70 5.46
CA ASP A 57 78.55 14.97 6.21
C ASP A 57 79.91 14.87 5.50
N GLY A 58 79.94 15.01 4.17
CA GLY A 58 81.14 14.93 3.35
C GLY A 58 81.66 13.52 3.05
N HIS A 59 80.92 12.48 3.41
CA HIS A 59 81.23 11.08 3.11
C HIS A 59 80.43 10.59 1.90
N PRO A 60 80.86 9.54 1.17
CA PRO A 60 80.07 8.98 0.09
C PRO A 60 78.71 8.48 0.59
N GLN A 61 77.62 9.10 0.13
CA GLN A 61 76.24 8.70 0.46
C GLN A 61 75.40 8.54 -0.81
N ASN A 62 74.34 7.73 -0.75
CA ASN A 62 73.29 7.69 -1.76
C ASN A 62 71.92 7.48 -1.09
N PHE A 63 70.83 7.73 -1.81
CA PHE A 63 69.48 7.44 -1.34
C PHE A 63 68.95 6.20 -2.05
N THR A 64 68.49 5.19 -1.31
CA THR A 64 67.93 3.94 -1.86
C THR A 64 66.62 3.64 -1.18
N ILE A 65 65.59 3.33 -1.95
CA ILE A 65 64.31 2.81 -1.46
C ILE A 65 64.30 1.30 -1.68
N VAL A 66 63.80 0.55 -0.69
CA VAL A 66 63.66 -0.91 -0.76
C VAL A 66 62.27 -1.37 -0.34
N ASP A 67 61.92 -2.59 -0.73
CA ASP A 67 60.79 -3.32 -0.17
C ASP A 67 61.11 -3.98 1.17
N SER A 68 60.11 -4.62 1.78
CA SER A 68 60.21 -5.31 3.07
C SER A 68 61.22 -6.47 3.07
N ASN A 69 61.54 -7.02 1.90
CA ASN A 69 62.55 -8.06 1.71
C ASN A 69 63.95 -7.49 1.38
N GLY A 70 64.08 -6.17 1.29
CA GLY A 70 65.32 -5.48 0.96
C GLY A 70 65.63 -5.40 -0.54
N LYS A 71 64.69 -5.77 -1.43
CA LYS A 71 64.83 -5.56 -2.88
C LYS A 71 64.84 -4.07 -3.17
N LYS A 72 65.78 -3.63 -4.01
CA LYS A 72 65.93 -2.22 -4.36
C LYS A 72 64.89 -1.83 -5.39
N LEU A 73 64.10 -0.80 -5.05
CA LEU A 73 63.07 -0.23 -5.93
C LEU A 73 63.61 1.02 -6.63
N HIS A 74 64.18 1.96 -5.88
CA HIS A 74 64.80 3.16 -6.42
C HIS A 74 66.18 3.40 -5.83
N LYS A 75 67.07 4.02 -6.60
CA LYS A 75 68.44 4.31 -6.17
C LYS A 75 68.98 5.59 -6.82
N SER A 76 69.54 6.46 -6.01
CA SER A 76 70.30 7.64 -6.44
C SER A 76 71.78 7.31 -6.73
N LYS A 77 72.47 8.25 -7.39
CA LYS A 77 73.93 8.19 -7.54
C LYS A 77 74.60 8.46 -6.20
N VAL A 78 75.85 8.01 -6.05
CA VAL A 78 76.64 8.30 -4.84
C VAL A 78 77.19 9.73 -4.95
N LEU A 79 76.94 10.57 -3.94
CA LEU A 79 77.54 11.89 -3.81
C LEU A 79 78.71 11.84 -2.79
N PRO A 80 79.96 12.09 -3.19
CA PRO A 80 81.13 11.94 -2.32
C PRO A 80 81.61 13.24 -1.66
N ARG A 81 80.95 14.38 -1.89
CA ARG A 81 81.42 15.70 -1.43
C ARG A 81 80.36 16.41 -0.60
N LYS A 82 80.82 17.08 0.46
CA LYS A 82 80.00 17.95 1.31
C LYS A 82 79.41 19.10 0.48
N GLY A 83 78.14 19.39 0.70
CA GLY A 83 77.36 20.43 0.02
C GLY A 83 76.77 20.01 -1.33
N ALA A 84 76.95 18.77 -1.78
CA ALA A 84 76.33 18.28 -3.00
C ALA A 84 74.88 17.84 -2.74
N THR A 85 73.97 18.19 -3.65
CA THR A 85 72.53 17.86 -3.59
C THR A 85 72.12 17.00 -4.78
N GLN A 86 71.16 16.10 -4.58
CA GLN A 86 70.56 15.30 -5.65
C GLN A 86 69.06 15.09 -5.39
N THR A 87 68.29 14.97 -6.46
CA THR A 87 66.88 14.57 -6.41
C THR A 87 66.68 13.12 -6.87
N VAL A 88 65.66 12.48 -6.31
CA VAL A 88 65.11 11.19 -6.74
C VAL A 88 63.61 11.35 -6.83
N THR A 89 63.06 11.14 -8.03
CA THR A 89 61.61 11.16 -8.29
C THR A 89 61.12 9.74 -8.47
N PHE A 90 59.98 9.41 -7.86
CA PHE A 90 59.36 8.09 -7.92
C PHE A 90 57.86 8.19 -7.63
N THR A 91 57.09 7.27 -8.19
CA THR A 91 55.70 7.03 -7.81
C THR A 91 55.68 6.13 -6.58
N ALA A 92 54.95 6.50 -5.52
CA ALA A 92 54.85 5.67 -4.34
C ALA A 92 54.06 4.38 -4.66
N THR A 93 54.52 3.24 -4.13
CA THR A 93 53.89 1.93 -4.32
C THR A 93 53.83 1.21 -2.98
N GLU A 94 52.83 0.35 -2.76
CA GLU A 94 52.67 -0.45 -1.53
C GLU A 94 53.91 -1.28 -1.16
N ALA A 95 54.74 -1.61 -2.15
CA ALA A 95 55.96 -2.36 -1.92
C ALA A 95 57.04 -1.56 -1.16
N MET A 96 56.97 -0.23 -1.09
CA MET A 96 58.01 0.60 -0.47
C MET A 96 57.94 0.53 1.06
N ALA A 97 59.00 0.04 1.72
CA ALA A 97 59.02 -0.17 3.16
C ALA A 97 60.08 0.66 3.90
N GLU A 98 61.25 0.83 3.30
CA GLU A 98 62.37 1.53 3.94
C GLU A 98 63.18 2.32 2.93
N TYR A 99 63.93 3.30 3.43
CA TYR A 99 64.98 3.96 2.69
C TYR A 99 66.28 4.01 3.47
N TYR A 100 67.41 3.92 2.78
CA TYR A 100 68.72 4.01 3.41
C TYR A 100 69.85 4.46 2.48
N SER A 101 71.00 4.81 3.08
CA SER A 101 72.26 4.97 2.34
C SER A 101 73.04 3.66 2.29
N GLN A 102 73.44 3.20 1.10
CA GLN A 102 74.11 1.90 0.93
C GLN A 102 75.47 1.85 1.61
N THR A 103 76.13 2.99 1.75
CA THR A 103 77.42 3.12 2.43
C THR A 103 77.26 3.13 3.96
N ASN A 104 76.06 3.39 4.49
CA ASN A 104 75.75 3.45 5.91
C ASN A 104 74.39 2.81 6.22
N ARG A 105 74.18 1.57 5.75
CA ARG A 105 72.87 0.88 5.75
C ARG A 105 72.18 0.78 7.11
N HIS A 106 72.97 0.71 8.19
CA HIS A 106 72.48 0.49 9.54
C HIS A 106 72.08 1.79 10.23
N ASP A 107 72.91 2.83 10.13
CA ASP A 107 72.68 4.09 10.85
C ASP A 107 71.85 5.11 10.05
N MET A 108 71.96 5.10 8.70
CA MET A 108 71.20 5.98 7.80
C MET A 108 70.02 5.24 7.19
N ARG A 109 69.03 4.91 8.01
CA ARG A 109 67.85 4.11 7.61
C ARG A 109 66.59 4.66 8.25
N GLY A 110 65.60 4.99 7.44
CA GLY A 110 64.24 5.34 7.88
C GLY A 110 63.19 4.46 7.20
N THR A 111 61.96 4.52 7.70
CA THR A 111 60.81 3.76 7.18
C THR A 111 60.03 4.57 6.16
N ILE A 112 59.28 3.88 5.30
CA ILE A 112 58.29 4.45 4.40
C ILE A 112 56.96 3.80 4.78
N GLU A 113 55.94 4.64 4.98
CA GLU A 113 54.55 4.20 5.13
C GLU A 113 53.80 4.72 3.91
N VAL A 114 53.16 3.82 3.16
CA VAL A 114 52.37 4.18 1.99
C VAL A 114 50.90 3.94 2.33
N GLY A 115 50.16 5.03 2.51
CA GLY A 115 48.71 4.98 2.64
C GLY A 115 48.08 4.58 1.32
N VAL A 116 47.12 3.65 1.41
CA VAL A 116 46.20 3.27 0.33
C VAL A 116 44.79 3.58 0.80
N SER A 117 43.89 3.94 -0.11
CA SER A 117 42.46 3.81 0.14
C SER A 117 42.04 2.39 -0.23
N ARG A 118 41.28 1.74 0.65
CA ARG A 118 40.67 0.43 0.38
C ARG A 118 39.23 0.52 0.80
N PHE A 119 38.34 0.57 -0.17
CA PHE A 119 36.91 0.63 0.10
C PHE A 119 36.37 -0.77 0.33
N LYS A 120 35.59 -0.93 1.37
CA LYS A 120 34.86 -2.14 1.71
C LYS A 120 33.38 -1.87 1.54
N VAL A 121 32.64 -2.81 0.96
CA VAL A 121 31.18 -2.75 0.85
C VAL A 121 30.59 -3.59 1.99
N SER A 122 29.60 -3.05 2.70
CA SER A 122 28.82 -3.78 3.71
C SER A 122 27.38 -3.30 3.72
N ASP A 123 26.52 -4.02 4.44
CA ASP A 123 25.14 -3.60 4.72
C ASP A 123 24.36 -3.28 3.44
N LEU A 124 24.47 -4.15 2.43
CA LEU A 124 23.65 -4.07 1.22
C LEU A 124 22.19 -4.18 1.61
N ASN A 125 21.36 -3.26 1.15
CA ASN A 125 19.94 -3.23 1.42
C ASN A 125 19.16 -2.77 0.18
N PRO A 126 18.21 -3.56 -0.34
CA PRO A 126 17.85 -4.92 0.12
C PRO A 126 18.87 -5.98 -0.30
N THR A 127 18.96 -7.09 0.45
CA THR A 127 19.77 -8.27 0.03
C THR A 127 18.99 -9.26 -0.83
N ARG A 128 17.66 -9.19 -0.78
CA ARG A 128 16.74 -9.91 -1.65
C ARG A 128 15.51 -9.03 -1.85
N LEU A 129 15.06 -8.89 -3.09
CA LEU A 129 13.92 -8.07 -3.44
C LEU A 129 13.15 -8.73 -4.60
N THR A 130 11.83 -8.70 -4.53
CA THR A 130 10.93 -9.04 -5.64
C THR A 130 10.19 -7.78 -6.07
N VAL A 131 10.14 -7.51 -7.38
CA VAL A 131 9.46 -6.37 -7.99
C VAL A 131 8.71 -6.83 -9.24
N GLU A 132 7.70 -6.08 -9.66
CA GLU A 132 7.10 -6.28 -10.99
C GLU A 132 7.93 -5.57 -12.06
N GLN A 133 7.87 -6.09 -13.28
CA GLN A 133 8.51 -5.45 -14.43
C GLN A 133 8.01 -4.00 -14.60
N GLY A 134 8.94 -3.04 -14.51
CA GLY A 134 8.67 -1.61 -14.65
C GLY A 134 8.63 -0.85 -13.32
N ASP A 135 8.67 -1.53 -12.18
CA ASP A 135 8.83 -0.90 -10.88
C ASP A 135 10.18 -0.20 -10.77
N SER A 136 10.23 0.88 -10.00
CA SER A 136 11.49 1.54 -9.63
C SER A 136 12.06 0.93 -8.36
N LEU A 137 13.35 0.61 -8.33
CA LEU A 137 14.01 0.07 -7.14
C LEU A 137 15.03 1.05 -6.57
N ASP A 138 15.14 1.05 -5.23
CA ASP A 138 16.16 1.77 -4.48
C ASP A 138 17.13 0.77 -3.83
N VAL A 139 18.43 1.02 -3.96
CA VAL A 139 19.48 0.15 -3.42
C VAL A 139 20.48 0.98 -2.65
N SER A 140 20.84 0.51 -1.46
CA SER A 140 21.85 1.16 -0.64
C SER A 140 22.91 0.18 -0.16
N ALA A 141 24.10 0.71 0.12
CA ALA A 141 25.17 -0.01 0.78
C ALA A 141 26.04 0.93 1.61
N THR A 142 26.58 0.43 2.72
CA THR A 142 27.60 1.13 3.50
C THR A 142 28.98 0.94 2.86
N ILE A 143 29.62 2.06 2.57
CA ILE A 143 30.97 2.09 2.02
C ILE A 143 31.94 2.59 3.08
N THR A 144 32.94 1.77 3.42
CA THR A 144 33.96 2.08 4.43
C THR A 144 35.36 2.14 3.82
N ASN A 145 36.08 3.24 3.99
CA ASN A 145 37.50 3.29 3.62
C ASN A 145 38.35 2.71 4.76
N THR A 146 38.64 1.41 4.65
CA THR A 146 39.52 0.65 5.56
C THR A 146 41.02 0.91 5.33
N GLY A 147 41.34 1.76 4.36
CA GLY A 147 42.70 2.14 4.00
C GLY A 147 43.25 3.27 4.87
N GLY A 148 44.58 3.36 4.97
CA GLY A 148 45.28 4.37 5.78
C GLY A 148 45.37 5.77 5.16
N SER A 149 44.70 6.04 4.05
CA SER A 149 44.65 7.37 3.42
C SER A 149 43.29 7.70 2.82
N LYS A 150 42.98 9.00 2.70
CA LYS A 150 41.83 9.49 1.94
C LYS A 150 41.93 9.05 0.48
N GLY A 151 40.83 8.60 -0.11
CA GLY A 151 40.74 8.23 -1.51
C GLY A 151 39.39 8.56 -2.13
N THR A 152 39.31 8.43 -3.45
CA THR A 152 38.09 8.57 -4.25
C THR A 152 37.95 7.33 -5.12
N GLN A 153 36.78 6.71 -5.14
CA GLN A 153 36.45 5.58 -6.02
C GLN A 153 35.03 5.71 -6.55
N GLU A 154 34.82 5.17 -7.75
CA GLU A 154 33.50 4.97 -8.32
C GLU A 154 32.84 3.78 -7.63
N ILE A 155 31.60 3.96 -7.20
CA ILE A 155 30.73 2.93 -6.63
C ILE A 155 29.69 2.62 -7.69
N THR A 156 29.59 1.36 -8.10
CA THR A 156 28.69 0.93 -9.19
C THR A 156 27.60 0.01 -8.67
N LEU A 157 26.37 0.22 -9.13
CA LEU A 157 25.27 -0.73 -9.01
C LEU A 157 25.21 -1.58 -10.28
N LEU A 158 25.13 -2.90 -10.13
CA LEU A 158 25.04 -3.86 -11.24
C LEU A 158 23.85 -4.79 -11.08
N ILE A 159 23.25 -5.17 -12.23
CA ILE A 159 22.26 -6.25 -12.36
C ILE A 159 22.83 -7.26 -13.37
N ASP A 160 23.08 -8.50 -12.94
CA ASP A 160 23.75 -9.55 -13.73
C ASP A 160 25.01 -9.05 -14.46
N ASP A 161 25.93 -8.45 -13.70
CA ASP A 161 27.19 -7.85 -14.17
C ASP A 161 27.04 -6.62 -15.09
N ASN A 162 25.83 -6.14 -15.38
CA ASN A 162 25.61 -4.92 -16.16
C ASN A 162 25.48 -3.72 -15.22
N THR A 163 26.34 -2.71 -15.39
CA THR A 163 26.24 -1.45 -14.63
C THR A 163 24.96 -0.72 -15.01
N VAL A 164 24.09 -0.49 -14.01
CA VAL A 164 22.84 0.26 -14.17
C VAL A 164 22.96 1.70 -13.66
N ASP A 165 23.79 1.94 -12.64
CA ASP A 165 24.11 3.28 -12.14
C ASP A 165 25.51 3.34 -11.50
N SER A 166 26.10 4.54 -11.39
CA SER A 166 27.38 4.75 -10.72
C SER A 166 27.53 6.14 -10.10
N GLN A 167 28.32 6.23 -9.03
CA GLN A 167 28.65 7.49 -8.38
C GLN A 167 30.06 7.53 -7.79
N ASP A 168 30.74 8.67 -7.92
CA ASP A 168 32.07 8.90 -7.35
C ASP A 168 31.98 9.25 -5.85
N LEU A 169 32.63 8.45 -5.00
CA LEU A 169 32.67 8.64 -3.55
C LEU A 169 34.08 8.94 -3.06
N THR A 170 34.22 10.00 -2.24
CA THR A 170 35.48 10.38 -1.60
C THR A 170 35.41 10.25 -0.08
N LEU A 171 36.20 9.35 0.52
CA LEU A 171 36.24 9.15 1.97
C LEU A 171 37.65 9.31 2.56
N ALA A 172 37.72 9.92 3.75
CA ALA A 172 38.93 9.89 4.58
C ALA A 172 39.22 8.48 5.08
N ALA A 173 40.45 8.24 5.57
CA ALA A 173 40.80 6.98 6.20
C ALA A 173 39.88 6.70 7.41
N ASP A 174 39.49 5.44 7.58
CA ASP A 174 38.63 4.94 8.67
C ASP A 174 37.22 5.56 8.74
N ASN A 175 36.80 6.32 7.73
CA ASN A 175 35.44 6.85 7.62
C ASN A 175 34.54 5.91 6.81
N SER A 176 33.24 5.95 7.12
CA SER A 176 32.18 5.25 6.41
C SER A 176 31.05 6.21 6.02
N THR A 177 30.32 5.88 4.97
CA THR A 177 29.04 6.52 4.61
C THR A 177 28.15 5.51 3.90
N THR A 178 26.84 5.72 3.96
CA THR A 178 25.88 4.99 3.11
C THR A 178 25.80 5.68 1.76
N VAL A 179 25.75 4.87 0.72
CA VAL A 179 25.50 5.25 -0.67
C VAL A 179 24.12 4.72 -1.05
N VAL A 180 23.30 5.55 -1.70
CA VAL A 180 21.94 5.19 -2.15
C VAL A 180 21.87 5.42 -3.66
N PHE A 181 21.28 4.47 -4.36
CA PHE A 181 20.88 4.51 -5.76
C PHE A 181 19.36 4.51 -5.78
N GLU A 182 18.74 5.56 -6.30
CA GLU A 182 17.29 5.76 -6.23
C GLU A 182 16.67 5.66 -7.63
N GLY A 183 15.47 5.09 -7.72
CA GLY A 183 14.64 5.12 -8.92
C GLY A 183 15.18 4.30 -10.10
N ILE A 184 15.80 3.15 -9.82
CA ILE A 184 16.37 2.28 -10.86
C ILE A 184 15.23 1.61 -11.63
N ASP A 185 15.17 1.87 -12.94
CA ASP A 185 14.13 1.39 -13.85
C ASP A 185 14.31 -0.11 -14.20
N THR A 186 13.28 -0.91 -13.94
CA THR A 186 13.27 -2.36 -14.24
C THR A 186 12.48 -2.72 -15.50
N SER A 187 11.90 -1.75 -16.22
CA SER A 187 11.08 -2.01 -17.41
C SER A 187 11.82 -2.75 -18.53
N GLY A 188 13.16 -2.66 -18.55
CA GLY A 188 14.02 -3.37 -19.49
C GLY A 188 14.46 -4.77 -19.07
N LEU A 189 14.03 -5.26 -17.91
CA LEU A 189 14.35 -6.59 -17.39
C LEU A 189 13.20 -7.55 -17.67
N ASP A 190 13.49 -8.73 -18.21
CA ASP A 190 12.50 -9.80 -18.39
C ASP A 190 12.14 -10.43 -17.02
N PRO A 191 10.95 -11.03 -16.85
CA PRO A 191 10.62 -11.74 -15.62
C PRO A 191 11.61 -12.90 -15.34
N ALA A 192 12.45 -12.74 -14.31
CA ALA A 192 13.52 -13.67 -13.95
C ALA A 192 14.18 -13.30 -12.60
N GLU A 193 15.03 -14.20 -12.09
CA GLU A 193 15.94 -13.91 -10.99
C GLU A 193 17.28 -13.37 -11.51
N TYR A 194 17.73 -12.26 -10.94
CA TYR A 194 18.94 -11.50 -11.26
C TYR A 194 19.84 -11.37 -10.04
N THR A 195 21.14 -11.23 -10.27
CA THR A 195 22.13 -10.89 -9.24
C THR A 195 22.26 -9.37 -9.13
N LEU A 196 21.85 -8.80 -8.00
CA LEU A 196 22.02 -7.38 -7.67
C LEU A 196 23.37 -7.18 -6.97
N THR A 197 24.22 -6.28 -7.42
CA THR A 197 25.56 -6.08 -6.81
C THR A 197 25.91 -4.61 -6.65
N VAL A 198 26.36 -4.20 -5.46
CA VAL A 198 27.06 -2.92 -5.26
C VAL A 198 28.55 -3.20 -5.16
N ALA A 199 29.33 -2.58 -6.04
CA ALA A 199 30.76 -2.84 -6.18
C ALA A 199 31.61 -1.57 -6.12
N THR A 200 32.84 -1.77 -5.67
CA THR A 200 33.96 -0.81 -5.76
C THR A 200 35.12 -1.47 -6.49
N GLU A 201 36.21 -0.75 -6.73
CA GLU A 201 37.44 -1.37 -7.27
C GLU A 201 38.03 -2.43 -6.31
N ASN A 202 37.62 -2.47 -5.04
CA ASN A 202 38.30 -3.24 -4.00
C ASN A 202 37.47 -4.37 -3.38
N ASP A 203 36.15 -4.26 -3.46
CA ASP A 203 35.20 -5.12 -2.75
C ASP A 203 33.81 -4.97 -3.36
N GLU A 204 32.97 -5.98 -3.17
CA GLU A 204 31.59 -6.01 -3.66
C GLU A 204 30.68 -6.72 -2.65
N ALA A 205 29.39 -6.38 -2.67
CA ALA A 205 28.34 -7.10 -1.97
C ALA A 205 27.20 -7.39 -2.94
N SER A 206 26.69 -8.62 -2.91
CA SER A 206 25.64 -9.09 -3.81
C SER A 206 24.40 -9.58 -3.06
N GLY A 207 23.26 -9.39 -3.70
CA GLY A 207 21.93 -9.87 -3.31
C GLY A 207 21.17 -10.41 -4.53
N THR A 208 19.89 -10.70 -4.33
CA THR A 208 19.00 -11.21 -5.37
C THR A 208 17.92 -10.19 -5.73
N LEU A 209 17.66 -9.98 -7.01
CA LEU A 209 16.50 -9.26 -7.52
C LEU A 209 15.63 -10.25 -8.31
N ILE A 210 14.35 -10.39 -7.97
CA ILE A 210 13.38 -11.16 -8.74
C ILE A 210 12.48 -10.14 -9.44
N VAL A 211 12.40 -10.24 -10.76
CA VAL A 211 11.45 -9.47 -11.57
C VAL A 211 10.32 -10.40 -11.95
N GLU A 212 9.09 -10.01 -11.63
CA GLU A 212 7.87 -10.73 -11.98
C GLU A 212 7.17 -10.08 -13.17
N GLU A 213 6.33 -10.86 -13.85
CA GLU A 213 5.55 -10.34 -14.97
C GLU A 213 4.48 -9.38 -14.44
N LYS A 214 4.46 -8.16 -14.98
CA LYS A 214 3.38 -7.22 -14.72
C LYS A 214 2.17 -7.60 -15.56
N VAL A 215 1.12 -8.06 -14.91
CA VAL A 215 -0.16 -8.33 -15.58
C VAL A 215 -0.97 -7.03 -15.63
N PRO A 216 -1.32 -6.50 -16.81
CA PRO A 216 -2.14 -5.30 -16.90
C PRO A 216 -3.49 -5.49 -16.22
N TRP A 217 -3.98 -4.44 -15.55
CA TRP A 217 -5.30 -4.48 -14.89
C TRP A 217 -6.44 -4.63 -15.92
N ASN A 218 -6.25 -4.14 -17.14
CA ASN A 218 -7.19 -4.26 -18.26
C ASN A 218 -6.74 -5.32 -19.28
N ARG A 219 -7.71 -5.81 -20.06
CA ARG A 219 -7.43 -6.68 -21.21
C ARG A 219 -7.66 -5.93 -22.52
N ASP A 220 -6.86 -6.25 -23.52
CA ASP A 220 -7.11 -5.81 -24.89
C ASP A 220 -8.23 -6.69 -25.48
N LEU A 221 -9.46 -6.16 -25.46
CA LEU A 221 -10.64 -6.86 -25.95
C LEU A 221 -10.88 -6.53 -27.43
N GLU A 222 -11.14 -7.56 -28.24
CA GLU A 222 -11.58 -7.37 -29.63
C GLU A 222 -13.03 -6.87 -29.71
N ALA A 223 -13.83 -7.12 -28.66
CA ALA A 223 -15.19 -6.63 -28.54
C ALA A 223 -15.23 -5.09 -28.42
N PRO A 224 -16.00 -4.39 -29.27
CA PRO A 224 -16.08 -2.94 -29.21
C PRO A 224 -16.79 -2.49 -27.93
N SER A 225 -16.17 -1.60 -27.16
CA SER A 225 -16.81 -0.90 -26.05
C SER A 225 -17.46 0.40 -26.52
N ASN A 226 -18.60 0.78 -25.93
CA ASN A 226 -19.19 2.10 -26.12
C ASN A 226 -19.43 2.79 -24.77
N PRO A 227 -18.43 3.55 -24.24
CA PRO A 227 -18.53 4.19 -22.93
C PRO A 227 -19.78 5.05 -22.75
N LYS A 228 -20.24 5.72 -23.81
CA LYS A 228 -21.42 6.61 -23.77
C LYS A 228 -22.71 5.82 -23.57
N GLU A 229 -22.87 4.69 -24.26
CA GLU A 229 -24.03 3.82 -24.08
C GLU A 229 -23.94 2.97 -22.81
N ALA A 230 -22.72 2.58 -22.40
CA ALA A 230 -22.46 1.86 -21.18
C ALA A 230 -22.78 2.68 -19.92
N THR A 231 -22.61 4.01 -19.98
CA THR A 231 -22.92 4.93 -18.88
C THR A 231 -24.27 5.64 -19.05
N ASN A 232 -25.07 5.24 -20.05
CA ASN A 232 -26.46 5.64 -20.16
C ASN A 232 -27.34 4.75 -19.26
N TRP A 233 -27.67 5.23 -18.07
CA TRP A 233 -28.37 4.45 -17.05
C TRP A 233 -29.81 4.04 -17.44
N ASP A 234 -30.40 4.66 -18.46
CA ASP A 234 -31.70 4.24 -19.03
C ASP A 234 -31.61 2.90 -19.78
N ASN A 235 -30.40 2.42 -20.11
CA ASN A 235 -30.16 1.13 -20.74
C ASN A 235 -30.16 -0.04 -19.74
N TYR A 236 -30.39 0.20 -18.45
CA TYR A 236 -30.32 -0.84 -17.42
C TYR A 236 -31.71 -1.18 -16.88
N ASN A 237 -31.99 -2.48 -16.79
CA ASN A 237 -33.13 -3.01 -16.07
C ASN A 237 -32.64 -3.72 -14.81
N ILE A 238 -33.24 -3.39 -13.67
CA ILE A 238 -32.89 -3.98 -12.38
C ILE A 238 -34.10 -4.76 -11.89
N SER A 239 -33.89 -6.04 -11.58
CA SER A 239 -34.94 -6.93 -11.11
C SER A 239 -34.59 -7.51 -9.76
N THR A 240 -35.49 -7.36 -8.78
CA THR A 240 -35.38 -8.04 -7.49
C THR A 240 -35.87 -9.48 -7.64
N VAL A 241 -34.97 -10.45 -7.47
CA VAL A 241 -35.28 -11.89 -7.66
C VAL A 241 -35.55 -12.61 -6.34
N LEU A 242 -35.05 -12.06 -5.23
CA LEU A 242 -35.34 -12.51 -3.87
C LEU A 242 -35.30 -11.30 -2.94
N SER A 243 -36.42 -10.95 -2.31
CA SER A 243 -36.50 -9.83 -1.37
C SER A 243 -36.18 -10.28 0.06
N THR A 244 -35.67 -9.37 0.88
CA THR A 244 -35.55 -9.61 2.33
C THR A 244 -36.94 -9.93 2.91
N GLY A 245 -37.01 -10.98 3.73
CA GLY A 245 -38.26 -11.49 4.30
C GLY A 245 -38.97 -12.56 3.46
N ASP A 246 -38.55 -12.80 2.21
CA ASP A 246 -39.14 -13.84 1.38
C ASP A 246 -38.91 -15.24 1.97
N ILE A 247 -37.73 -15.49 2.56
CA ILE A 247 -37.38 -16.78 3.17
C ILE A 247 -38.33 -17.04 4.35
N ALA A 248 -38.46 -16.10 5.30
CA ALA A 248 -39.38 -16.24 6.43
C ALA A 248 -40.85 -16.34 6.02
N SER A 249 -41.26 -15.72 4.91
CA SER A 249 -42.65 -15.76 4.47
C SER A 249 -43.08 -17.08 3.83
N GLN A 250 -42.11 -17.85 3.31
CA GLN A 250 -42.36 -19.07 2.52
C GLN A 250 -41.98 -20.35 3.24
N TYR A 251 -41.01 -20.27 4.16
CA TYR A 251 -40.50 -21.41 4.93
C TYR A 251 -40.90 -21.31 6.40
N ASP A 252 -41.10 -22.45 7.05
CA ASP A 252 -41.38 -22.53 8.49
C ASP A 252 -40.04 -22.54 9.22
N LEU A 253 -39.48 -21.34 9.45
CA LEU A 253 -38.18 -21.17 10.11
C LEU A 253 -38.24 -21.58 11.58
N GLN A 254 -37.13 -22.11 12.09
CA GLN A 254 -37.02 -22.64 13.46
C GLN A 254 -37.16 -21.56 14.54
N ASP A 255 -36.70 -20.34 14.28
CA ASP A 255 -36.90 -19.16 15.12
C ASP A 255 -38.08 -18.28 14.66
N GLY A 256 -38.54 -18.47 13.42
CA GLY A 256 -39.73 -17.84 12.85
C GLY A 256 -39.50 -16.42 12.30
N GLU A 257 -38.25 -15.95 12.24
CA GLU A 257 -37.88 -14.64 11.70
C GLU A 257 -36.61 -14.79 10.85
N GLU A 258 -36.51 -14.06 9.74
CA GLU A 258 -35.33 -14.09 8.88
C GLU A 258 -34.26 -13.12 9.40
N GLY A 259 -33.00 -13.55 9.40
CA GLY A 259 -31.88 -12.73 9.82
C GLY A 259 -31.42 -11.68 8.82
N GLU A 260 -30.48 -10.83 9.25
CA GLU A 260 -29.80 -9.87 8.38
C GLU A 260 -28.93 -10.62 7.36
N TRP A 261 -28.88 -10.16 6.11
CA TRP A 261 -28.11 -10.85 5.06
C TRP A 261 -26.63 -10.49 5.13
N MET A 262 -25.73 -11.47 4.96
CA MET A 262 -24.31 -11.31 5.25
C MET A 262 -23.39 -11.48 4.03
N GLN A 263 -23.56 -12.53 3.23
CA GLN A 263 -22.73 -12.75 2.03
C GLN A 263 -23.51 -13.53 0.97
N MET A 264 -23.19 -13.33 -0.31
CA MET A 264 -23.61 -14.22 -1.40
C MET A 264 -22.46 -14.94 -2.10
N ALA A 265 -22.81 -16.04 -2.76
CA ALA A 265 -21.97 -16.73 -3.73
C ALA A 265 -22.80 -17.18 -4.94
N VAL A 266 -22.16 -17.46 -6.06
CA VAL A 266 -22.82 -17.98 -7.28
C VAL A 266 -22.26 -19.35 -7.58
N ASP A 267 -23.14 -20.32 -7.81
CA ASP A 267 -22.71 -21.65 -8.21
C ASP A 267 -22.59 -21.80 -9.74
N PRO A 268 -21.94 -22.86 -10.23
CA PRO A 268 -21.75 -23.06 -11.67
C PRO A 268 -23.03 -23.35 -12.50
N GLN A 269 -24.21 -23.31 -11.87
CA GLN A 269 -25.53 -23.32 -12.53
C GLN A 269 -26.22 -21.95 -12.45
N ASP A 270 -25.50 -20.89 -12.04
CA ASP A 270 -25.98 -19.53 -11.82
C ASP A 270 -27.00 -19.38 -10.69
N ARG A 271 -27.13 -20.36 -9.78
CA ARG A 271 -27.92 -20.13 -8.57
C ARG A 271 -27.15 -19.22 -7.63
N ILE A 272 -27.85 -18.22 -7.10
CA ILE A 272 -27.30 -17.26 -6.16
C ILE A 272 -27.59 -17.78 -4.76
N TRP A 273 -26.54 -18.14 -4.03
CA TRP A 273 -26.57 -18.59 -2.65
C TRP A 273 -26.42 -17.41 -1.71
N VAL A 274 -27.14 -17.43 -0.60
CA VAL A 274 -27.10 -16.40 0.44
C VAL A 274 -27.01 -17.04 1.81
N ILE A 275 -26.29 -16.37 2.72
CA ILE A 275 -26.31 -16.66 4.14
C ILE A 275 -26.79 -15.44 4.92
N THR A 276 -27.64 -15.67 5.91
CA THR A 276 -28.02 -14.66 6.89
C THR A 276 -27.19 -14.79 8.16
N ARG A 277 -27.16 -13.72 8.95
CA ARG A 277 -26.68 -13.73 10.33
C ARG A 277 -27.52 -14.68 11.17
N GLY A 278 -28.82 -14.78 10.87
CA GLY A 278 -29.84 -15.53 11.62
C GLY A 278 -30.72 -14.69 12.54
N ALA A 279 -30.36 -13.43 12.79
CA ALA A 279 -31.20 -12.48 13.53
C ALA A 279 -30.70 -11.04 13.31
N PRO A 280 -31.47 -10.01 13.71
CA PRO A 280 -30.98 -8.63 13.78
C PRO A 280 -29.70 -8.48 14.61
N PHE A 281 -28.82 -7.53 14.27
CA PHE A 281 -27.53 -7.30 14.97
C PHE A 281 -27.63 -7.08 16.50
N VAL A 282 -28.80 -6.69 17.00
CA VAL A 282 -29.01 -6.48 18.45
C VAL A 282 -29.51 -7.73 19.18
N SER A 283 -29.66 -8.85 18.47
CA SER A 283 -30.17 -10.10 19.01
C SER A 283 -29.13 -10.83 19.84
N GLU A 284 -29.62 -11.58 20.83
CA GLU A 284 -28.84 -12.26 21.86
C GLU A 284 -29.24 -13.73 21.96
N GLY A 285 -28.37 -14.56 22.52
CA GLY A 285 -28.60 -16.00 22.72
C GLY A 285 -28.19 -16.83 21.52
N ASP A 286 -28.92 -17.91 21.27
CA ASP A 286 -28.73 -18.79 20.11
C ASP A 286 -29.92 -18.63 19.15
N GLY A 287 -29.68 -18.89 17.87
CA GLY A 287 -30.70 -18.96 16.82
C GLY A 287 -30.22 -19.79 15.64
N TYR A 288 -30.77 -19.52 14.46
CA TYR A 288 -30.40 -20.25 13.25
C TYR A 288 -30.01 -19.26 12.16
N ALA A 289 -28.88 -19.49 11.49
CA ALA A 289 -28.56 -18.79 10.26
C ALA A 289 -29.24 -19.51 9.09
N GLU A 290 -29.91 -18.76 8.23
CA GLU A 290 -30.53 -19.29 7.02
C GLU A 290 -29.51 -19.31 5.89
N VAL A 291 -29.37 -20.47 5.25
CA VAL A 291 -28.69 -20.59 3.96
C VAL A 291 -29.73 -20.96 2.91
N ALA A 292 -29.82 -20.15 1.86
CA ALA A 292 -30.77 -20.34 0.78
C ALA A 292 -30.12 -20.11 -0.58
N TRP A 293 -30.76 -20.60 -1.64
CA TRP A 293 -30.38 -20.27 -3.01
C TRP A 293 -31.58 -19.82 -3.84
N VAL A 294 -31.36 -18.97 -4.84
CA VAL A 294 -32.37 -18.49 -5.80
C VAL A 294 -31.87 -18.61 -7.24
N ASP A 295 -32.75 -19.05 -8.14
CA ASP A 295 -32.55 -18.99 -9.58
C ASP A 295 -32.82 -17.56 -10.08
N PRO A 296 -31.82 -16.90 -10.70
CA PRO A 296 -31.91 -15.48 -11.06
C PRO A 296 -32.91 -15.18 -12.19
N ASN A 297 -33.36 -16.19 -12.93
CA ASN A 297 -34.24 -15.99 -14.08
C ASN A 297 -35.72 -16.18 -13.73
N SER A 298 -35.99 -17.14 -12.84
CA SER A 298 -37.34 -17.55 -12.47
C SER A 298 -37.77 -17.02 -11.10
N GLY A 299 -36.83 -16.65 -10.23
CA GLY A 299 -37.07 -16.36 -8.83
C GLY A 299 -37.43 -17.60 -7.99
N GLU A 300 -37.31 -18.81 -8.55
CA GLU A 300 -37.45 -20.05 -7.78
C GLU A 300 -36.32 -20.14 -6.77
N HIS A 301 -36.65 -20.32 -5.49
CA HIS A 301 -35.67 -20.33 -4.41
C HIS A 301 -35.99 -21.38 -3.37
N GLN A 302 -34.97 -21.79 -2.63
CA GLN A 302 -35.03 -22.86 -1.64
C GLN A 302 -34.21 -22.51 -0.40
N LEU A 303 -34.80 -22.73 0.77
CA LEU A 303 -34.06 -22.83 2.01
C LEU A 303 -33.26 -24.14 2.01
N ALA A 304 -31.94 -24.03 2.03
CA ALA A 304 -31.01 -25.14 1.90
C ALA A 304 -30.56 -25.69 3.26
N LEU A 305 -30.36 -24.81 4.26
CA LEU A 305 -29.94 -25.18 5.61
C LEU A 305 -30.41 -24.12 6.63
N GLU A 306 -30.77 -24.57 7.83
CA GLU A 306 -30.83 -23.74 9.03
C GLU A 306 -29.72 -24.19 9.97
N LEU A 307 -28.69 -23.36 10.12
CA LEU A 307 -27.48 -23.69 10.86
C LEU A 307 -27.55 -23.11 12.28
N PRO A 308 -27.44 -23.90 13.35
CA PRO A 308 -27.47 -23.37 14.72
C PRO A 308 -26.27 -22.44 15.00
N VAL A 309 -26.56 -21.20 15.37
CA VAL A 309 -25.54 -20.17 15.61
C VAL A 309 -25.73 -19.46 16.96
N ALA A 310 -24.64 -18.89 17.47
CA ALA A 310 -24.66 -18.01 18.64
C ALA A 310 -24.65 -16.54 18.21
N PHE A 311 -25.42 -15.72 18.91
CA PHE A 311 -25.47 -14.26 18.76
C PHE A 311 -24.75 -13.52 19.90
N HIS A 312 -24.38 -14.19 20.99
CA HIS A 312 -23.52 -13.64 22.05
C HIS A 312 -22.69 -14.72 22.78
N GLY A 313 -21.64 -14.32 23.51
CA GLY A 313 -20.96 -15.11 24.55
C GLY A 313 -21.31 -14.71 25.99
N GLY A 314 -22.32 -13.86 26.19
CA GLY A 314 -22.74 -13.33 27.50
C GLY A 314 -22.43 -11.83 27.67
N HIS A 315 -22.75 -11.27 28.84
CA HIS A 315 -22.59 -9.84 29.15
C HIS A 315 -21.34 -9.55 29.99
N ILE A 316 -20.55 -8.54 29.58
CA ILE A 316 -19.60 -7.86 30.46
C ILE A 316 -20.21 -6.49 30.86
N ALA A 317 -19.96 -6.04 32.08
CA ALA A 317 -20.60 -4.83 32.64
C ALA A 317 -20.08 -3.54 31.97
N GLU A 318 -20.99 -2.66 31.52
CA GLU A 318 -20.68 -1.28 31.14
C GLU A 318 -20.81 -0.35 32.34
N PRO A 319 -19.80 0.46 32.67
CA PRO A 319 -19.97 1.51 33.68
C PRO A 319 -20.71 2.74 33.15
N HIS A 320 -20.71 2.97 31.83
CA HIS A 320 -20.98 4.31 31.27
C HIS A 320 -22.39 4.52 30.70
N TYR A 321 -23.17 3.46 30.51
CA TYR A 321 -24.60 3.54 30.21
C TYR A 321 -25.37 2.88 31.34
N SER A 322 -26.43 3.54 31.80
CA SER A 322 -27.27 3.20 32.95
C SER A 322 -27.79 1.75 32.99
N GLY A 323 -26.93 0.79 33.36
CA GLY A 323 -27.30 -0.62 33.51
C GLY A 323 -27.52 -1.40 32.21
N GLU A 324 -26.96 -0.94 31.08
CA GLU A 324 -26.97 -1.70 29.81
C GLU A 324 -25.59 -2.30 29.57
N SER A 325 -25.51 -3.60 29.26
CA SER A 325 -24.29 -4.32 28.88
C SER A 325 -23.88 -4.02 27.43
N SER A 326 -22.59 -3.98 27.09
CA SER A 326 -22.17 -4.19 25.70
C SER A 326 -22.24 -5.69 25.45
N ALA A 327 -23.11 -6.08 24.52
CA ALA A 327 -23.14 -7.41 23.97
C ALA A 327 -22.24 -7.44 22.73
N ALA A 328 -21.65 -8.60 22.42
CA ALA A 328 -21.28 -8.90 21.05
C ALA A 328 -22.52 -8.80 20.16
N ARG A 329 -22.42 -8.08 19.04
CA ARG A 329 -23.57 -7.77 18.15
C ARG A 329 -23.48 -8.49 16.81
N GLU A 330 -22.28 -8.87 16.40
CA GLU A 330 -21.99 -9.28 15.03
C GLU A 330 -21.82 -10.80 14.89
N LEU A 331 -21.99 -11.58 15.96
CA LEU A 331 -21.95 -13.05 15.89
C LEU A 331 -23.16 -13.60 15.11
N GLY A 332 -23.01 -14.80 14.55
CA GLY A 332 -24.04 -15.49 13.77
C GLY A 332 -23.45 -16.22 12.57
N GLY A 333 -24.27 -16.47 11.55
CA GLY A 333 -23.77 -16.79 10.21
C GLY A 333 -23.05 -15.58 9.60
N GLN A 334 -21.99 -15.81 8.83
CA GLN A 334 -21.18 -14.72 8.28
C GLN A 334 -20.93 -14.90 6.78
N GLY A 335 -20.15 -15.92 6.42
CA GLY A 335 -19.61 -16.06 5.08
C GLY A 335 -20.10 -17.31 4.37
N ILE A 336 -20.13 -17.27 3.05
CA ILE A 336 -20.49 -18.41 2.19
C ILE A 336 -19.60 -18.45 0.94
N ALA A 337 -19.14 -19.64 0.56
CA ALA A 337 -18.42 -19.87 -0.69
C ALA A 337 -18.84 -21.20 -1.32
N ILE A 338 -18.78 -21.26 -2.64
CA ILE A 338 -19.08 -22.46 -3.44
C ILE A 338 -17.77 -23.08 -3.92
N ASP A 339 -17.62 -24.39 -3.78
CA ASP A 339 -16.41 -25.09 -4.23
C ASP A 339 -16.22 -24.92 -5.75
N PRO A 340 -14.99 -24.71 -6.27
CA PRO A 340 -14.75 -24.63 -7.71
C PRO A 340 -15.20 -25.89 -8.48
N ASP A 341 -15.18 -27.06 -7.82
CA ASP A 341 -15.62 -28.34 -8.38
C ASP A 341 -17.06 -28.71 -7.97
N PHE A 342 -17.91 -27.70 -7.70
CA PHE A 342 -19.26 -27.88 -7.17
C PHE A 342 -20.17 -28.78 -8.02
N LYS A 343 -20.02 -28.80 -9.37
CA LYS A 343 -20.86 -29.67 -10.21
C LYS A 343 -20.60 -31.16 -9.93
N GLU A 344 -19.45 -31.49 -9.35
CA GLU A 344 -18.94 -32.82 -9.12
C GLU A 344 -19.11 -33.23 -7.65
N ASN A 345 -18.86 -32.31 -6.72
CA ASN A 345 -18.85 -32.60 -5.28
C ASN A 345 -20.05 -32.02 -4.50
N GLY A 346 -20.72 -30.98 -5.00
CA GLY A 346 -21.82 -30.30 -4.31
C GLY A 346 -21.42 -29.60 -3.00
N TYR A 347 -20.15 -29.21 -2.86
CA TYR A 347 -19.62 -28.66 -1.61
C TYR A 347 -19.89 -27.16 -1.44
N VAL A 348 -20.47 -26.80 -0.29
CA VAL A 348 -20.70 -25.41 0.13
C VAL A 348 -19.94 -25.16 1.43
N TYR A 349 -19.23 -24.04 1.50
CA TYR A 349 -18.48 -23.63 2.69
C TYR A 349 -19.22 -22.49 3.39
N ILE A 350 -19.32 -22.58 4.71
CA ILE A 350 -20.00 -21.60 5.54
C ILE A 350 -19.06 -21.18 6.67
N MET A 351 -18.91 -19.87 6.86
CA MET A 351 -18.23 -19.28 8.02
C MET A 351 -19.27 -18.79 9.04
N TYR A 352 -19.17 -19.23 10.29
CA TYR A 352 -20.17 -18.95 11.31
C TYR A 352 -19.67 -19.13 12.75
N HIS A 353 -20.44 -18.58 13.68
CA HIS A 353 -20.25 -18.72 15.12
C HIS A 353 -21.16 -19.85 15.64
N PRO A 354 -20.62 -20.99 16.09
CA PRO A 354 -21.46 -22.12 16.52
C PRO A 354 -22.36 -21.76 17.71
N SER A 355 -23.56 -22.35 17.77
CA SER A 355 -24.46 -22.19 18.92
C SER A 355 -23.82 -22.66 20.24
N SER A 356 -24.38 -22.24 21.37
CA SER A 356 -23.85 -22.61 22.69
C SER A 356 -23.82 -24.13 22.96
N GLU A 357 -24.63 -24.93 22.27
CA GLU A 357 -24.60 -26.39 22.36
C GLU A 357 -23.45 -27.03 21.55
N ASN A 358 -22.96 -26.33 20.53
CA ASN A 358 -22.01 -26.85 19.54
C ASN A 358 -20.62 -26.19 19.60
N LEU A 359 -20.49 -25.01 20.23
CA LEU A 359 -19.20 -24.33 20.32
C LEU A 359 -18.19 -25.11 21.18
N GLU A 360 -16.92 -24.96 20.83
CA GLU A 360 -15.79 -25.41 21.64
C GLU A 360 -15.09 -24.20 22.27
N GLU A 361 -14.99 -24.20 23.61
CA GLU A 361 -14.26 -23.17 24.35
C GLU A 361 -12.75 -23.31 24.11
N VAL A 362 -12.08 -22.18 23.91
CA VAL A 362 -10.62 -22.12 23.72
C VAL A 362 -9.98 -21.38 24.89
N ASP A 363 -8.80 -21.83 25.30
CA ASP A 363 -8.03 -21.16 26.35
C ASP A 363 -7.68 -19.72 25.94
N ASN A 364 -8.13 -18.75 26.72
CA ASN A 364 -7.79 -17.34 26.53
C ASN A 364 -6.49 -16.97 27.28
N PRO A 365 -5.47 -16.38 26.63
CA PRO A 365 -4.23 -16.00 27.29
C PRO A 365 -4.30 -14.68 28.09
N TYR A 366 -5.37 -13.90 27.97
CA TYR A 366 -5.39 -12.51 28.46
C TYR A 366 -6.08 -12.30 29.82
N HIS A 367 -7.30 -12.82 30.02
CA HIS A 367 -8.09 -12.59 31.25
C HIS A 367 -9.25 -13.58 31.41
N ASP A 368 -9.46 -14.14 32.61
CA ASP A 368 -10.47 -15.17 32.90
C ASP A 368 -11.93 -14.74 32.61
N GLU A 369 -12.20 -13.43 32.53
CA GLU A 369 -13.54 -12.90 32.20
C GLU A 369 -13.80 -12.76 30.69
N ILE A 370 -12.79 -12.98 29.83
CA ILE A 370 -13.00 -13.03 28.38
C ILE A 370 -13.22 -14.48 27.95
N PHE A 371 -14.43 -14.76 27.52
CA PHE A 371 -14.88 -15.99 26.90
C PHE A 371 -14.41 -16.04 25.45
N TYR A 372 -13.69 -17.12 25.13
CA TYR A 372 -13.12 -17.40 23.83
C TYR A 372 -13.69 -18.69 23.27
N ALA A 373 -14.02 -18.67 21.99
CA ALA A 373 -14.49 -19.83 21.24
C ALA A 373 -14.00 -19.76 19.80
N ASN A 374 -14.08 -20.89 19.10
CA ASN A 374 -13.77 -20.96 17.69
C ASN A 374 -14.96 -20.49 16.84
N THR A 375 -14.72 -19.50 16.00
CA THR A 375 -15.49 -19.27 14.78
C THR A 375 -15.00 -20.25 13.71
N LEU A 376 -15.93 -20.90 13.02
CA LEU A 376 -15.63 -22.03 12.15
C LEU A 376 -15.86 -21.66 10.70
N VAL A 377 -15.00 -22.17 9.82
CA VAL A 377 -15.35 -22.42 8.42
C VAL A 377 -15.57 -23.91 8.27
N SER A 378 -16.80 -24.29 7.92
CA SER A 378 -17.19 -25.68 7.72
C SER A 378 -17.70 -25.92 6.30
N ARG A 379 -17.41 -27.10 5.77
CA ARG A 379 -17.93 -27.62 4.51
C ARG A 379 -19.18 -28.46 4.74
N PHE A 380 -20.17 -28.32 3.87
CA PHE A 380 -21.39 -29.12 3.83
C PHE A 380 -21.61 -29.67 2.41
N GLU A 381 -22.26 -30.83 2.32
CA GLU A 381 -22.59 -31.49 1.05
C GLU A 381 -24.05 -31.24 0.66
N MET A 382 -24.26 -30.86 -0.60
CA MET A 382 -25.60 -30.70 -1.18
C MET A 382 -26.22 -32.05 -1.54
N ALA A 383 -27.45 -32.29 -1.07
CA ALA A 383 -28.27 -33.43 -1.42
C ALA A 383 -29.00 -33.24 -2.77
N ASP A 384 -29.47 -34.34 -3.36
CA ASP A 384 -30.20 -34.36 -4.64
C ASP A 384 -31.47 -33.49 -4.67
N ASP A 385 -32.04 -33.17 -3.50
CA ASP A 385 -33.25 -32.33 -3.37
C ASP A 385 -32.94 -30.84 -3.18
N GLY A 386 -31.66 -30.47 -3.24
CA GLY A 386 -31.17 -29.11 -3.14
C GLY A 386 -31.03 -28.54 -1.73
N THR A 387 -31.16 -29.39 -0.69
CA THR A 387 -30.80 -29.05 0.69
C THR A 387 -29.34 -29.38 0.97
N LEU A 388 -28.75 -28.81 2.04
CA LEU A 388 -27.46 -29.23 2.57
C LEU A 388 -27.67 -30.24 3.70
N ASP A 389 -26.88 -31.31 3.74
CA ASP A 389 -26.92 -32.30 4.82
C ASP A 389 -26.18 -31.77 6.06
N PRO A 390 -26.85 -31.44 7.17
CA PRO A 390 -26.16 -30.96 8.37
C PRO A 390 -25.24 -32.02 8.99
N ASP A 391 -25.50 -33.32 8.78
CA ASP A 391 -24.64 -34.40 9.30
C ASP A 391 -23.35 -34.56 8.47
N SER A 392 -23.23 -33.85 7.34
CA SER A 392 -22.04 -33.87 6.47
C SER A 392 -20.96 -32.86 6.86
N GLU A 393 -21.20 -32.07 7.91
CA GLU A 393 -20.30 -31.00 8.34
C GLU A 393 -18.85 -31.49 8.48
N GLN A 394 -17.94 -30.75 7.85
CA GLN A 394 -16.51 -30.89 8.08
C GLN A 394 -15.87 -29.52 8.31
N VAL A 395 -15.33 -29.30 9.51
CA VAL A 395 -14.53 -28.11 9.83
C VAL A 395 -13.24 -28.12 9.00
N VAL A 396 -12.96 -27.00 8.31
CA VAL A 396 -11.76 -26.82 7.48
C VAL A 396 -10.85 -25.69 7.98
N PHE A 397 -11.39 -24.74 8.75
CA PHE A 397 -10.61 -23.68 9.37
C PHE A 397 -11.23 -23.24 10.70
N GLU A 398 -10.38 -23.00 11.70
CA GLU A 398 -10.78 -22.51 13.02
C GLU A 398 -10.14 -21.16 13.30
N LEU A 399 -10.96 -20.21 13.76
CA LEU A 399 -10.58 -18.86 14.17
C LEU A 399 -10.91 -18.65 15.66
N PRO A 400 -9.92 -18.71 16.56
CA PRO A 400 -10.14 -18.43 17.97
C PRO A 400 -10.36 -16.93 18.20
N GLU A 401 -11.49 -16.55 18.79
CA GLU A 401 -11.80 -15.15 19.07
C GLU A 401 -12.68 -14.94 20.31
N GLN A 402 -12.83 -13.69 20.76
CA GLN A 402 -13.67 -13.35 21.91
C GLN A 402 -15.13 -13.11 21.50
N TYR A 403 -16.06 -13.53 22.36
CA TYR A 403 -17.51 -13.52 22.09
C TYR A 403 -18.29 -12.58 23.05
N ASN A 404 -17.62 -11.84 23.93
CA ASN A 404 -18.27 -11.03 24.96
C ASN A 404 -18.55 -9.60 24.53
N THR A 405 -17.59 -8.99 23.84
CA THR A 405 -17.69 -7.61 23.37
C THR A 405 -17.91 -7.62 21.87
N CYS A 406 -18.73 -6.69 21.39
CA CYS A 406 -18.66 -6.29 19.98
C CYS A 406 -17.23 -5.80 19.69
N CYS A 407 -16.64 -5.81 18.49
CA CYS A 407 -17.20 -5.98 17.15
C CYS A 407 -16.07 -6.46 16.20
N HIS A 408 -16.30 -6.36 14.89
CA HIS A 408 -15.34 -6.48 13.80
C HIS A 408 -14.84 -7.91 13.60
N HIS A 409 -15.74 -8.77 13.17
CA HIS A 409 -15.39 -10.16 12.85
C HIS A 409 -14.81 -10.30 11.43
N GLY A 410 -15.12 -9.37 10.51
CA GLY A 410 -14.81 -9.53 9.08
C GLY A 410 -15.63 -10.70 8.51
N CYS A 411 -14.98 -11.85 8.32
CA CYS A 411 -15.60 -13.13 8.01
C CYS A 411 -16.15 -13.31 6.58
N TYR A 412 -15.51 -12.68 5.59
CA TYR A 412 -15.76 -12.96 4.18
C TYR A 412 -14.90 -14.13 3.70
N ILE A 413 -15.50 -15.07 2.97
CA ILE A 413 -14.79 -16.22 2.39
C ILE A 413 -15.00 -16.31 0.88
N THR A 414 -13.95 -16.61 0.13
CA THR A 414 -14.06 -16.82 -1.32
C THR A 414 -12.92 -17.66 -1.85
N PHE A 415 -13.16 -18.37 -2.96
CA PHE A 415 -12.09 -18.99 -3.72
C PHE A 415 -11.45 -17.98 -4.68
N GLY A 416 -10.14 -18.13 -4.85
CA GLY A 416 -9.40 -17.61 -5.98
C GLY A 416 -9.06 -18.73 -6.97
N GLU A 417 -8.04 -18.51 -7.80
CA GLU A 417 -7.57 -19.52 -8.73
C GLU A 417 -6.92 -20.72 -8.01
N ASN A 418 -6.82 -21.87 -8.69
CA ASN A 418 -6.06 -23.05 -8.23
C ASN A 418 -6.46 -23.57 -6.83
N ARG A 419 -7.74 -23.39 -6.43
CA ARG A 419 -8.27 -23.74 -5.10
C ARG A 419 -7.63 -22.96 -3.95
N GLU A 420 -7.05 -21.80 -4.24
CA GLU A 420 -6.72 -20.84 -3.20
C GLU A 420 -8.01 -20.36 -2.53
N PHE A 421 -8.00 -20.34 -1.21
CA PHE A 421 -9.15 -20.00 -0.39
C PHE A 421 -8.76 -18.86 0.53
N TYR A 422 -9.49 -17.75 0.40
CA TYR A 422 -9.24 -16.50 1.10
C TYR A 422 -10.26 -16.32 2.21
N ILE A 423 -9.78 -15.98 3.40
CA ILE A 423 -10.60 -15.82 4.60
C ILE A 423 -10.26 -14.47 5.25
N SER A 424 -11.19 -13.52 5.22
CA SER A 424 -11.03 -12.24 5.91
C SER A 424 -11.42 -12.36 7.38
N THR A 425 -10.71 -11.64 8.24
CA THR A 425 -10.95 -11.61 9.69
C THR A 425 -10.72 -10.19 10.21
N GLY A 426 -11.60 -9.71 11.07
CA GLY A 426 -11.46 -8.42 11.73
C GLY A 426 -10.70 -8.50 13.05
N ASP A 427 -10.44 -7.36 13.67
CA ASP A 427 -9.57 -7.22 14.84
C ASP A 427 -10.16 -7.81 16.12
N ASN A 428 -11.47 -8.09 16.13
CA ASN A 428 -12.24 -8.59 17.26
C ASN A 428 -11.90 -7.82 18.56
N SER A 429 -11.78 -6.49 18.43
CA SER A 429 -11.37 -5.56 19.48
C SER A 429 -12.34 -4.38 19.57
N ASN A 430 -12.50 -3.85 20.78
CA ASN A 430 -13.41 -2.76 21.05
C ASN A 430 -12.95 -1.93 22.23
N ASN A 431 -13.20 -0.64 22.09
CA ASN A 431 -12.86 0.40 23.02
C ASN A 431 -13.50 0.18 24.40
N VAL A 432 -12.71 0.21 25.47
CA VAL A 432 -13.17 0.09 26.88
C VAL A 432 -13.54 1.43 27.54
N GLY A 433 -13.54 2.53 26.79
CA GLY A 433 -13.76 3.88 27.32
C GLY A 433 -12.56 4.42 28.10
N HIS A 434 -12.50 5.75 28.31
CA HIS A 434 -11.30 6.37 28.90
C HIS A 434 -11.23 6.08 30.41
N PRO A 435 -10.12 5.51 30.92
CA PRO A 435 -9.99 4.99 32.29
C PRO A 435 -10.05 6.04 33.41
N THR A 436 -9.75 7.32 33.13
CA THR A 436 -9.57 8.35 34.18
C THR A 436 -10.67 9.41 34.25
N HIS A 437 -11.69 9.39 33.38
CA HIS A 437 -12.79 10.37 33.42
C HIS A 437 -14.16 9.68 33.37
N ASP A 438 -14.93 9.80 34.46
CA ASP A 438 -16.39 9.64 34.44
C ASP A 438 -16.94 10.66 33.43
N TRP A 439 -17.35 10.21 32.24
CA TRP A 439 -17.68 11.10 31.13
C TRP A 439 -19.17 11.55 31.14
N PRO A 440 -19.47 12.86 31.18
CA PRO A 440 -20.69 13.45 30.61
C PRO A 440 -20.43 14.01 29.19
N PRO A 441 -21.34 13.80 28.21
CA PRO A 441 -21.09 13.99 26.76
C PRO A 441 -20.71 15.41 26.28
N ASP A 442 -20.55 16.42 27.16
CA ASP A 442 -20.34 17.81 26.76
C ASP A 442 -19.11 18.54 27.32
N ASP A 443 -18.29 17.94 28.19
CA ASP A 443 -17.19 18.66 28.83
C ASP A 443 -15.83 18.35 28.18
N THR A 444 -15.35 19.30 27.38
CA THR A 444 -13.95 19.41 26.95
C THR A 444 -13.06 19.66 28.17
N VAL A 445 -12.23 18.70 28.55
CA VAL A 445 -11.15 18.94 29.52
C VAL A 445 -9.93 19.44 28.76
N ASP A 446 -9.55 20.70 28.98
CA ASP A 446 -8.27 21.31 28.61
C ASP A 446 -7.66 20.85 27.25
N GLY A 447 -8.41 21.02 26.16
CA GLY A 447 -7.90 20.79 24.80
C GLY A 447 -7.69 19.33 24.41
N LEU A 448 -8.10 18.38 25.26
CA LEU A 448 -8.33 16.98 24.87
C LEU A 448 -9.84 16.81 24.72
N PRO A 449 -10.40 16.81 23.50
CA PRO A 449 -11.76 16.35 23.33
C PRO A 449 -11.80 14.89 23.78
N GLY A 450 -12.89 14.48 24.45
CA GLY A 450 -13.04 13.09 24.88
C GLY A 450 -12.92 12.06 23.74
N ALA A 451 -12.89 12.48 22.47
CA ALA A 451 -12.64 11.64 21.30
C ALA A 451 -11.32 10.81 21.31
N THR A 452 -10.47 10.87 22.35
CA THR A 452 -9.21 10.11 22.41
C THR A 452 -9.41 8.59 22.28
N VAL A 453 -10.52 8.05 22.75
CA VAL A 453 -10.73 6.60 22.86
C VAL A 453 -11.25 5.91 21.60
N ASP A 454 -11.94 6.59 20.69
CA ASP A 454 -12.26 6.01 19.37
C ASP A 454 -11.11 6.21 18.35
N THR A 455 -10.05 6.92 18.76
CA THR A 455 -8.95 7.29 17.87
C THR A 455 -7.91 6.17 17.76
N PHE A 456 -7.40 5.62 18.87
CA PHE A 456 -6.29 4.64 18.86
C PHE A 456 -6.59 3.40 19.74
N MET A 457 -6.53 2.19 19.15
CA MET A 457 -6.78 0.90 19.81
C MET A 457 -5.49 0.23 20.29
N GLY A 458 -4.81 0.86 21.26
CA GLY A 458 -3.52 0.39 21.79
C GLY A 458 -3.48 0.24 23.32
N ASP A 459 -4.63 0.08 23.98
CA ASP A 459 -4.68 -0.02 25.45
C ASP A 459 -4.23 -1.40 25.95
N GLU A 460 -2.93 -1.58 26.09
CA GLU A 460 -2.29 -2.85 26.42
C GLU A 460 -2.43 -3.29 27.90
N ARG A 461 -3.15 -2.51 28.72
CA ARG A 461 -3.25 -2.77 30.17
C ARG A 461 -3.94 -4.10 30.46
N GLN A 462 -3.46 -4.74 31.52
CA GLN A 462 -3.97 -6.04 31.99
C GLN A 462 -5.10 -5.88 33.02
N GLY A 463 -5.91 -6.92 33.18
CA GLY A 463 -6.98 -6.96 34.18
C GLY A 463 -8.25 -6.21 33.75
N ILE A 464 -9.07 -5.81 34.74
CA ILE A 464 -10.29 -5.04 34.49
C ILE A 464 -9.99 -3.54 34.52
N VAL A 465 -10.22 -2.88 33.39
CA VAL A 465 -10.03 -1.46 33.12
C VAL A 465 -11.38 -0.88 32.71
N GLY A 466 -11.87 0.16 33.40
CA GLY A 466 -13.16 0.75 33.06
C GLY A 466 -14.32 -0.26 33.08
N GLY A 467 -14.28 -1.27 33.96
CA GLY A 467 -15.32 -2.30 34.06
C GLY A 467 -15.26 -3.42 33.00
N ARG A 468 -14.31 -3.36 32.06
CA ARG A 468 -14.09 -4.38 31.03
C ARG A 468 -12.66 -4.95 31.08
N PRO A 469 -12.40 -6.15 30.54
CA PRO A 469 -11.03 -6.64 30.39
C PRO A 469 -10.21 -5.72 29.49
N GLY A 470 -9.16 -5.09 30.02
CA GLY A 470 -8.31 -4.15 29.29
C GLY A 470 -7.82 -4.65 27.93
N PRO A 471 -7.37 -5.91 27.80
CA PRO A 471 -6.87 -6.43 26.53
C PRO A 471 -7.87 -6.35 25.36
N VAL A 472 -9.19 -6.29 25.57
CA VAL A 472 -10.14 -6.19 24.45
C VAL A 472 -10.04 -4.85 23.69
N ALA A 473 -9.41 -3.82 24.27
CA ALA A 473 -9.12 -2.53 23.62
C ALA A 473 -7.71 -2.44 23.01
N ASP A 474 -6.96 -3.54 23.01
CA ASP A 474 -5.64 -3.62 22.42
C ASP A 474 -5.67 -4.38 21.09
N ALA A 475 -5.82 -3.67 19.97
CA ALA A 475 -5.76 -4.28 18.64
C ALA A 475 -4.31 -4.63 18.23
N GLN A 476 -3.30 -4.26 19.02
CA GLN A 476 -1.93 -4.70 18.79
C GLN A 476 -1.79 -6.21 19.07
N ARG A 477 -2.64 -6.76 19.95
CA ARG A 477 -2.69 -8.21 20.22
C ARG A 477 -3.25 -9.04 19.06
N THR A 478 -4.00 -8.40 18.15
CA THR A 478 -4.69 -9.04 17.02
C THR A 478 -4.14 -8.55 15.69
N SER A 479 -4.65 -7.43 15.15
CA SER A 479 -4.28 -6.90 13.82
C SER A 479 -2.77 -6.78 13.64
N GLY A 480 -2.07 -6.26 14.66
CA GLY A 480 -0.62 -6.08 14.68
C GLY A 480 0.20 -7.29 15.09
N ASN A 481 -0.42 -8.40 15.47
CA ASN A 481 0.25 -9.61 15.95
C ASN A 481 0.36 -10.66 14.83
N THR A 482 1.58 -11.09 14.52
CA THR A 482 1.86 -12.10 13.48
C THR A 482 1.53 -13.52 13.91
N ALA A 483 1.33 -13.76 15.21
CA ALA A 483 0.93 -15.04 15.79
C ALA A 483 -0.58 -15.15 16.07
N ASP A 484 -1.38 -14.19 15.58
CA ASP A 484 -2.83 -14.15 15.79
C ASP A 484 -3.57 -14.13 14.45
N LYS A 485 -4.64 -14.92 14.36
CA LYS A 485 -5.44 -15.06 13.14
C LYS A 485 -6.38 -13.87 12.88
N ARG A 486 -6.57 -12.96 13.84
CA ARG A 486 -7.54 -11.85 13.75
C ARG A 486 -6.91 -10.60 13.13
N GLY A 487 -7.72 -9.81 12.43
CA GLY A 487 -7.29 -8.62 11.70
C GLY A 487 -6.41 -8.94 10.49
N LYS A 488 -6.75 -10.01 9.76
CA LYS A 488 -5.97 -10.58 8.65
C LYS A 488 -6.84 -10.91 7.44
N VAL A 489 -6.20 -11.05 6.27
CA VAL A 489 -6.68 -11.96 5.22
C VAL A 489 -5.75 -13.16 5.18
N HIS A 490 -6.31 -14.35 5.35
CA HIS A 490 -5.59 -15.62 5.20
C HIS A 490 -5.71 -16.13 3.78
N ARG A 491 -4.65 -16.75 3.27
CA ARG A 491 -4.61 -17.41 1.95
C ARG A 491 -4.04 -18.81 2.13
N ILE A 492 -4.85 -19.82 1.83
CA ILE A 492 -4.53 -21.25 1.94
C ILE A 492 -4.90 -21.98 0.65
N ILE A 493 -4.35 -23.17 0.41
CA ILE A 493 -4.83 -24.07 -0.65
C ILE A 493 -5.71 -25.12 0.00
N LEU A 494 -7.02 -25.09 -0.29
CA LEU A 494 -7.97 -25.99 0.36
C LEU A 494 -8.05 -27.34 -0.37
N ASN A 495 -7.67 -28.40 0.33
CA ASN A 495 -7.68 -29.77 -0.19
C ASN A 495 -9.09 -30.37 -0.15
N GLU A 496 -9.38 -31.29 -1.07
CA GLU A 496 -10.68 -31.99 -1.12
C GLU A 496 -11.01 -32.75 0.18
N ASP A 497 -10.00 -33.18 0.93
CA ASP A 497 -10.19 -33.89 2.20
C ASP A 497 -10.43 -32.95 3.39
N GLY A 498 -10.55 -31.64 3.15
CA GLY A 498 -10.78 -30.59 4.15
C GLY A 498 -9.55 -30.16 4.95
N SER A 499 -8.37 -30.73 4.67
CA SER A 499 -7.11 -30.14 5.10
C SER A 499 -6.73 -28.96 4.21
N TYR A 500 -5.68 -28.21 4.59
CA TYR A 500 -5.13 -27.17 3.74
C TYR A 500 -3.61 -27.18 3.71
N ASP A 501 -3.06 -26.71 2.60
CA ASP A 501 -1.65 -26.42 2.41
C ASP A 501 -1.41 -24.90 2.40
N ILE A 502 -0.17 -24.48 2.66
CA ILE A 502 0.24 -23.08 2.58
C ILE A 502 0.79 -22.80 1.17
N PRO A 503 0.19 -21.86 0.40
CA PRO A 503 0.75 -21.43 -0.87
C PRO A 503 2.02 -20.60 -0.67
N ASN A 504 2.90 -20.59 -1.67
CA ASN A 504 4.03 -19.66 -1.70
C ASN A 504 3.54 -18.21 -1.83
N GLY A 505 4.36 -17.26 -1.40
CA GLY A 505 4.08 -15.83 -1.56
C GLY A 505 3.12 -15.27 -0.50
N ASN A 506 3.02 -15.93 0.66
CA ASN A 506 2.37 -15.35 1.84
C ASN A 506 3.35 -14.45 2.63
N LEU A 507 2.82 -13.62 3.53
CA LEU A 507 3.56 -12.52 4.15
C LEU A 507 4.81 -12.97 4.92
N LYS A 508 4.73 -14.12 5.60
CA LYS A 508 5.87 -14.69 6.33
C LYS A 508 7.07 -14.93 5.41
N GLU A 509 6.85 -15.62 4.29
CA GLU A 509 7.91 -15.95 3.34
C GLU A 509 8.53 -14.68 2.75
N GLN A 510 7.70 -13.69 2.39
CA GLN A 510 8.19 -12.41 1.90
C GLN A 510 9.02 -11.68 2.96
N TRP A 511 8.55 -11.63 4.21
CA TRP A 511 9.25 -10.93 5.29
C TRP A 511 10.58 -11.59 5.67
N GLU A 512 10.62 -12.93 5.74
CA GLU A 512 11.87 -13.69 5.92
C GLU A 512 12.85 -13.45 4.77
N ALA A 513 12.35 -13.34 3.53
CA ALA A 513 13.16 -13.01 2.37
C ALA A 513 13.73 -11.58 2.44
N GLU A 514 12.92 -10.60 2.85
CA GLU A 514 13.32 -9.19 2.96
C GLU A 514 14.34 -8.96 4.08
N THR A 515 14.12 -9.58 5.26
CA THR A 515 14.94 -9.37 6.45
C THR A 515 16.15 -10.31 6.55
N GLY A 516 16.07 -11.50 5.92
CA GLY A 516 17.03 -12.58 6.10
C GLY A 516 16.91 -13.31 7.45
N GLU A 517 15.88 -13.01 8.24
CA GLU A 517 15.54 -13.72 9.46
C GLU A 517 14.65 -14.94 9.17
N SER A 518 14.46 -15.80 10.16
CA SER A 518 13.52 -16.93 10.05
C SER A 518 12.74 -17.08 11.35
N TYR A 519 11.45 -17.31 11.21
CA TYR A 519 10.47 -17.35 12.28
C TYR A 519 9.78 -18.71 12.31
N SER A 520 9.45 -19.19 13.51
CA SER A 520 8.58 -20.36 13.64
C SER A 520 7.16 -20.04 13.19
N ASP A 521 6.39 -21.08 12.84
CA ASP A 521 4.98 -20.89 12.44
C ASP A 521 4.13 -20.40 13.63
N GLU A 522 4.58 -20.63 14.87
CA GLU A 522 3.93 -20.09 16.08
C GLU A 522 4.23 -18.60 16.31
N GLU A 523 5.36 -18.07 15.85
CA GLU A 523 5.72 -16.64 15.96
C GLU A 523 5.16 -15.83 14.79
N PHE A 524 5.02 -16.46 13.62
CA PHE A 524 4.47 -15.86 12.42
C PHE A 524 3.66 -16.91 11.67
N LEU A 525 2.33 -16.77 11.71
CA LEU A 525 1.41 -17.69 11.05
C LEU A 525 1.62 -17.67 9.53
N PRO A 526 1.87 -18.83 8.90
CA PRO A 526 2.16 -18.92 7.48
C PRO A 526 0.93 -18.69 6.57
N GLU A 527 -0.29 -18.74 7.13
CA GLU A 527 -1.54 -18.47 6.40
C GLU A 527 -1.72 -16.98 6.05
N ILE A 528 -1.04 -16.06 6.75
CA ILE A 528 -1.27 -14.61 6.63
C ILE A 528 -0.80 -14.12 5.26
N TYR A 529 -1.73 -13.58 4.47
CA TYR A 529 -1.44 -12.84 3.24
C TYR A 529 -1.46 -11.32 3.48
N VAL A 530 -2.48 -10.82 4.19
CA VAL A 530 -2.54 -9.41 4.62
C VAL A 530 -2.72 -9.34 6.13
N MET A 531 -2.01 -8.42 6.79
CA MET A 531 -2.20 -8.12 8.21
C MET A 531 -2.51 -6.64 8.47
N GLY A 532 -2.77 -6.29 9.72
CA GLY A 532 -3.04 -4.91 10.12
C GLY A 532 -4.41 -4.41 9.66
N LEU A 533 -5.41 -5.30 9.57
CA LEU A 533 -6.78 -4.95 9.19
C LEU A 533 -7.63 -4.74 10.44
N ARG A 534 -8.63 -3.86 10.37
CA ARG A 534 -9.59 -3.65 11.46
C ARG A 534 -10.89 -4.39 11.21
N ASN A 535 -11.56 -4.12 10.08
CA ASN A 535 -12.81 -4.80 9.74
C ASN A 535 -13.00 -4.90 8.21
N PRO A 536 -12.42 -5.93 7.58
CA PRO A 536 -12.57 -6.19 6.15
C PRO A 536 -13.85 -6.98 5.86
N PHE A 537 -14.99 -6.30 5.75
CA PHE A 537 -16.31 -6.92 5.53
C PHE A 537 -16.42 -7.65 4.19
N THR A 538 -15.80 -7.10 3.15
CA THR A 538 -15.77 -7.67 1.80
C THR A 538 -14.35 -7.67 1.26
N ILE A 539 -14.02 -8.73 0.52
CA ILE A 539 -12.79 -8.85 -0.26
C ILE A 539 -13.15 -9.36 -1.65
N SER A 540 -12.30 -9.07 -2.63
CA SER A 540 -12.53 -9.46 -4.02
C SER A 540 -11.23 -9.87 -4.67
N ILE A 541 -11.26 -10.91 -5.49
CA ILE A 541 -10.08 -11.40 -6.20
C ILE A 541 -10.32 -11.20 -7.67
N ASP A 542 -9.33 -10.61 -8.33
CA ASP A 542 -9.35 -10.46 -9.76
C ASP A 542 -8.84 -11.71 -10.46
N GLU A 543 -9.72 -12.45 -11.13
CA GLU A 543 -9.37 -13.67 -11.87
C GLU A 543 -8.35 -13.46 -13.00
N HIS A 544 -8.17 -12.22 -13.50
CA HIS A 544 -7.19 -11.98 -14.55
C HIS A 544 -5.76 -11.81 -14.00
N THR A 545 -5.62 -11.03 -12.93
CA THR A 545 -4.30 -10.66 -12.37
C THR A 545 -3.91 -11.51 -11.17
N GLY A 546 -4.87 -12.17 -10.53
CA GLY A 546 -4.70 -12.81 -9.22
C GLY A 546 -4.63 -11.82 -8.05
N TYR A 547 -4.82 -10.52 -8.29
CA TYR A 547 -4.70 -9.52 -7.23
C TYR A 547 -5.91 -9.51 -6.30
N LEU A 548 -5.64 -9.25 -5.03
CA LEU A 548 -6.66 -9.15 -3.99
C LEU A 548 -7.01 -7.68 -3.76
N TRP A 549 -8.30 -7.38 -3.75
CA TRP A 549 -8.84 -6.14 -3.21
C TRP A 549 -9.30 -6.35 -1.77
N THR A 550 -8.97 -5.38 -0.92
CA THR A 550 -9.54 -5.27 0.43
C THR A 550 -10.08 -3.88 0.66
N ALA A 551 -11.21 -3.79 1.34
CA ALA A 551 -11.73 -2.55 1.89
C ALA A 551 -11.78 -2.67 3.43
N ASN A 552 -11.38 -1.63 4.15
CA ASN A 552 -11.26 -1.67 5.59
C ASN A 552 -12.14 -0.59 6.23
N TYR A 553 -13.12 -1.03 7.02
CA TYR A 553 -14.07 -0.12 7.65
C TYR A 553 -13.38 0.73 8.74
N GLY A 554 -13.56 2.05 8.66
CA GLY A 554 -12.95 3.03 9.56
C GLY A 554 -13.54 3.05 10.96
N ASN A 555 -12.73 3.45 11.95
CA ASN A 555 -13.23 3.73 13.30
C ASN A 555 -14.26 4.87 13.30
N ASP A 556 -15.12 4.92 14.32
CA ASP A 556 -16.23 5.88 14.40
C ASP A 556 -15.80 7.27 14.90
N ALA A 557 -14.49 7.52 15.00
CA ALA A 557 -13.97 8.82 15.41
C ALA A 557 -14.35 9.89 14.38
N GLY A 558 -15.40 10.64 14.68
CA GLY A 558 -15.88 11.73 13.83
C GLY A 558 -14.97 12.97 13.84
N GLY A 559 -14.04 13.08 14.78
CA GLY A 559 -13.14 14.23 14.93
C GLY A 559 -11.76 13.83 15.47
N THR A 560 -10.83 14.77 15.44
CA THR A 560 -9.41 14.51 15.73
C THR A 560 -9.04 14.76 17.18
N SER A 561 -8.05 14.03 17.66
CA SER A 561 -7.51 14.16 19.00
C SER A 561 -5.99 14.36 18.98
N VAL A 562 -5.39 14.59 20.16
CA VAL A 562 -3.94 14.64 20.30
C VAL A 562 -3.24 13.34 19.87
N LEU A 563 -3.99 12.22 19.82
CA LEU A 563 -3.50 10.91 19.44
C LEU A 563 -3.55 10.68 17.93
N GLY A 564 -4.41 11.40 17.20
CA GLY A 564 -4.45 11.29 15.75
C GLY A 564 -5.79 11.66 15.13
N MET A 565 -5.99 11.13 13.94
CA MET A 565 -6.98 11.56 12.96
C MET A 565 -8.38 10.98 13.18
N PRO A 566 -9.43 11.46 12.45
CA PRO A 566 -10.73 10.82 12.47
C PRO A 566 -10.60 9.42 11.82
N GLY A 567 -11.65 8.61 11.83
CA GLY A 567 -11.59 7.33 11.14
C GLY A 567 -11.55 7.46 9.61
N PHE A 568 -11.06 6.42 8.94
CA PHE A 568 -10.95 6.35 7.48
C PHE A 568 -11.49 5.03 6.97
N GLY A 569 -12.28 5.09 5.91
CA GLY A 569 -12.42 3.95 4.99
C GLY A 569 -11.22 3.94 4.06
N ASP A 570 -10.54 2.80 3.97
CA ASP A 570 -9.35 2.64 3.12
C ASP A 570 -9.46 1.39 2.24
N TYR A 571 -8.87 1.48 1.04
CA TYR A 571 -8.92 0.46 0.01
C TYR A 571 -7.51 0.14 -0.47
N HIS A 572 -7.22 -1.15 -0.61
CA HIS A 572 -5.93 -1.63 -1.08
C HIS A 572 -6.12 -2.62 -2.22
N LEU A 573 -5.16 -2.58 -3.15
CA LEU A 573 -4.97 -3.57 -4.20
C LEU A 573 -3.64 -4.28 -3.96
N TRP A 574 -3.69 -5.57 -3.65
CA TRP A 574 -2.55 -6.39 -3.27
C TRP A 574 -2.09 -7.26 -4.45
N CYS A 575 -1.01 -6.83 -5.10
CA CYS A 575 -0.23 -7.68 -5.99
C CYS A 575 0.78 -8.57 -5.24
N LYS A 576 1.02 -8.29 -3.97
CA LYS A 576 1.89 -9.04 -3.05
C LYS A 576 1.34 -8.95 -1.61
N PRO A 577 1.72 -9.85 -0.69
CA PRO A 577 1.26 -9.75 0.69
C PRO A 577 1.81 -8.49 1.39
N GLY A 578 1.14 -8.02 2.43
CA GLY A 578 1.60 -6.84 3.17
C GLY A 578 0.86 -6.55 4.47
N ASN A 579 1.16 -5.37 5.04
CA ASN A 579 0.60 -4.90 6.31
C ASN A 579 -0.08 -3.55 6.12
N VAL A 580 -1.38 -3.46 6.40
CA VAL A 580 -2.15 -2.20 6.32
C VAL A 580 -1.78 -1.22 7.45
N GLY A 581 -1.20 -1.71 8.54
CA GLY A 581 -0.63 -0.88 9.61
C GLY A 581 -1.57 -0.60 10.79
N TYR A 582 -2.83 -1.03 10.77
CA TYR A 582 -3.70 -0.93 11.95
C TYR A 582 -3.16 -1.81 13.11
N PRO A 583 -3.16 -1.35 14.38
CA PRO A 583 -3.82 -0.14 14.89
C PRO A 583 -2.96 1.13 14.94
N TRP A 584 -1.73 1.11 14.46
CA TRP A 584 -0.83 2.27 14.51
C TRP A 584 -1.11 3.29 13.42
N PHE A 585 -1.67 2.83 12.31
CA PHE A 585 -2.01 3.64 11.14
C PHE A 585 -3.47 3.47 10.71
N ARG A 586 -3.99 4.51 10.07
CA ARG A 586 -5.16 4.45 9.19
C ARG A 586 -4.84 5.11 7.87
N ALA A 587 -5.10 4.41 6.77
CA ALA A 587 -4.38 4.67 5.53
C ALA A 587 -2.87 4.81 5.86
N TYR A 588 -2.21 5.90 5.44
CA TYR A 588 -0.83 6.20 5.86
C TYR A 588 -0.72 7.26 6.96
N TYR A 589 -1.78 7.51 7.74
CA TYR A 589 -1.74 8.44 8.86
C TYR A 589 -1.39 7.76 10.18
N PRO A 590 -0.31 8.22 10.86
CA PRO A 590 0.08 7.65 12.13
C PRO A 590 -0.81 8.14 13.27
N TYR A 591 -1.12 7.24 14.19
CA TYR A 591 -1.45 7.62 15.56
C TYR A 591 -0.17 7.95 16.35
N ARG A 592 -0.34 8.52 17.53
CA ARG A 592 0.73 8.72 18.50
C ARG A 592 0.67 7.66 19.57
N ASP A 593 1.85 7.18 19.92
CA ASP A 593 2.05 6.32 21.08
C ASP A 593 1.46 6.98 22.34
N TYR A 594 0.81 6.18 23.17
CA TYR A 594 0.11 6.65 24.35
C TYR A 594 0.22 5.65 25.48
N ASP A 595 0.81 6.09 26.60
CA ASP A 595 0.89 5.29 27.81
C ASP A 595 -0.40 5.48 28.62
N PHE A 596 -1.26 4.46 28.60
CA PHE A 596 -2.55 4.45 29.29
C PHE A 596 -2.44 4.32 30.83
N GLU A 597 -1.26 4.07 31.39
CA GLU A 597 -1.03 4.10 32.85
C GLU A 597 -0.64 5.49 33.33
N THR A 598 0.12 6.24 32.53
CA THR A 598 0.68 7.55 32.91
C THR A 598 0.02 8.75 32.24
N ASP A 599 -0.85 8.50 31.26
CA ASP A 599 -1.47 9.48 30.36
C ASP A 599 -0.44 10.27 29.52
N GLU A 600 0.77 9.74 29.34
CA GLU A 600 1.83 10.38 28.54
C GLU A 600 1.64 10.15 27.04
N VAL A 601 1.67 11.23 26.25
CA VAL A 601 1.59 11.16 24.77
C VAL A 601 2.99 11.14 24.16
N GLY A 602 3.34 10.03 23.52
CA GLY A 602 4.61 9.75 22.86
C GLY A 602 4.74 10.35 21.45
N GLN A 603 5.68 9.79 20.67
CA GLN A 603 5.89 10.19 19.28
C GLN A 603 4.85 9.53 18.35
N PRO A 604 4.60 10.10 17.16
CA PRO A 604 3.89 9.39 16.10
C PRO A 604 4.61 8.08 15.74
N PHE A 605 3.84 7.06 15.38
CA PHE A 605 4.39 5.84 14.80
C PHE A 605 5.00 6.13 13.43
N TRP A 606 5.96 5.28 13.02
CA TRP A 606 6.63 5.37 11.73
C TRP A 606 6.26 4.13 10.89
N PRO A 607 5.98 4.30 9.58
CA PRO A 607 5.51 3.20 8.75
C PRO A 607 6.62 2.17 8.47
N ASP A 608 7.88 2.60 8.57
CA ASP A 608 9.07 1.74 8.47
C ASP A 608 9.60 1.38 9.86
N ASN A 609 10.08 0.14 10.03
CA ASN A 609 10.58 -0.39 11.30
C ASN A 609 9.52 -0.30 12.42
N LEU A 610 8.27 -0.59 12.07
CA LEU A 610 7.18 -0.61 13.01
C LEU A 610 7.38 -1.75 14.01
N ARG A 611 7.07 -1.47 15.29
CA ARG A 611 7.28 -2.42 16.38
C ARG A 611 6.00 -2.66 17.16
N ASN A 612 5.71 -3.93 17.42
CA ASN A 612 4.66 -4.34 18.31
C ASN A 612 5.23 -4.68 19.69
N ASP A 613 5.44 -3.65 20.51
CA ASP A 613 5.98 -3.77 21.86
C ASP A 613 4.88 -4.04 22.91
N SER A 614 3.62 -4.30 22.48
CA SER A 614 2.52 -4.60 23.40
C SER A 614 2.83 -5.81 24.27
N VAL A 615 2.49 -5.73 25.56
CA VAL A 615 2.58 -6.88 26.49
C VAL A 615 1.66 -8.05 26.10
N ASN A 616 0.68 -7.82 25.22
CA ASN A 616 -0.24 -8.83 24.69
C ASN A 616 0.23 -9.43 23.35
N ASN A 617 1.34 -8.98 22.78
CA ASN A 617 1.90 -9.54 21.56
C ASN A 617 2.56 -10.89 21.83
N THR A 618 2.20 -11.90 21.04
CA THR A 618 2.78 -13.25 21.09
C THR A 618 3.61 -13.59 19.86
N GLY A 619 3.57 -12.75 18.83
CA GLY A 619 4.32 -12.90 17.59
C GLY A 619 5.65 -12.16 17.63
N ILE A 620 6.16 -11.83 16.44
CA ILE A 620 7.40 -11.08 16.29
C ILE A 620 7.21 -9.62 16.72
N THR A 621 8.29 -9.00 17.19
CA THR A 621 8.26 -7.59 17.64
C THR A 621 8.50 -6.63 16.49
N ASP A 622 9.49 -6.90 15.64
CA ASP A 622 9.78 -6.13 14.44
C ASP A 622 8.90 -6.66 13.30
N ILE A 623 7.79 -5.96 13.05
CA ILE A 623 6.73 -6.42 12.14
C ILE A 623 6.90 -5.83 10.73
N PRO A 624 6.26 -6.43 9.71
CA PRO A 624 6.32 -5.90 8.34
C PRO A 624 5.91 -4.43 8.24
N ASN A 625 6.57 -3.69 7.35
CA ASN A 625 6.32 -2.27 7.12
C ASN A 625 4.90 -2.00 6.60
N VAL A 626 4.40 -0.80 6.86
CA VAL A 626 3.05 -0.38 6.44
C VAL A 626 2.99 -0.17 4.93
N THR A 627 1.97 -0.73 4.30
CA THR A 627 1.64 -0.55 2.88
C THR A 627 0.62 0.59 2.75
N PRO A 628 0.92 1.66 2.00
CA PRO A 628 -0.02 2.74 1.74
C PRO A 628 -1.33 2.24 1.11
N ALA A 629 -2.44 2.89 1.43
CA ALA A 629 -3.71 2.62 0.77
C ALA A 629 -3.65 3.09 -0.69
N LEU A 630 -4.33 2.38 -1.59
CA LEU A 630 -4.49 2.86 -2.96
C LEU A 630 -5.30 4.16 -2.97
N PHE A 631 -6.41 4.16 -2.23
CA PHE A 631 -7.19 5.36 -1.95
C PHE A 631 -7.96 5.24 -0.63
N TRP A 632 -8.41 6.38 -0.12
CA TRP A 632 -9.14 6.45 1.15
C TRP A 632 -10.08 7.66 1.24
N HIS A 633 -11.00 7.61 2.19
CA HIS A 633 -11.84 8.74 2.59
C HIS A 633 -11.98 8.81 4.12
N PRO A 634 -11.96 10.02 4.72
CA PRO A 634 -12.19 10.20 6.15
C PRO A 634 -13.68 10.14 6.48
N GLN A 635 -13.98 9.89 7.76
CA GLN A 635 -15.31 10.09 8.34
C GLN A 635 -15.85 11.51 8.07
N ASN A 636 -14.97 12.52 8.03
CA ASN A 636 -15.34 13.90 7.73
C ASN A 636 -14.15 14.72 7.18
N PHE A 637 -14.28 15.25 5.95
CA PHE A 637 -13.23 16.03 5.28
C PHE A 637 -12.96 17.39 5.93
N GLU A 638 -13.97 18.07 6.48
CA GLU A 638 -13.80 19.35 7.18
C GLU A 638 -12.97 19.16 8.46
N ASN A 639 -13.27 18.09 9.22
CA ASN A 639 -12.55 17.76 10.44
C ASN A 639 -11.10 17.34 10.13
N LEU A 640 -10.87 16.61 9.04
CA LEU A 640 -9.52 16.30 8.57
C LEU A 640 -8.71 17.57 8.27
N ALA A 641 -9.29 18.52 7.53
CA ALA A 641 -8.63 19.78 7.21
C ALA A 641 -8.25 20.56 8.49
N ASN A 642 -9.20 20.70 9.42
CA ASN A 642 -8.98 21.36 10.72
C ASN A 642 -7.88 20.68 11.57
N ALA A 643 -7.76 19.35 11.47
CA ALA A 643 -6.76 18.59 12.19
C ALA A 643 -5.34 18.85 11.71
N THR A 644 -5.14 18.88 10.39
CA THR A 644 -3.82 19.14 9.79
C THR A 644 -3.31 20.54 10.13
N GLU A 645 -4.21 21.53 10.26
CA GLU A 645 -3.86 22.87 10.76
C GLU A 645 -3.44 22.85 12.24
N THR A 646 -4.12 22.05 13.05
CA THR A 646 -3.91 21.98 14.51
C THR A 646 -2.68 21.14 14.88
N PHE A 647 -2.42 20.08 14.11
CA PHE A 647 -1.38 19.09 14.35
C PHE A 647 -0.48 18.96 13.11
N PRO A 648 0.49 19.87 12.90
CA PRO A 648 1.32 19.86 11.69
C PRO A 648 2.15 18.59 11.49
N TRP A 649 2.34 17.77 12.53
CA TRP A 649 3.00 16.47 12.43
C TRP A 649 2.19 15.45 11.62
N LEU A 650 0.90 15.69 11.40
CA LEU A 650 0.02 14.91 10.52
C LEU A 650 0.22 15.23 9.02
N ASP A 651 0.86 16.35 8.70
CA ASP A 651 1.17 16.76 7.33
C ASP A 651 2.46 16.07 6.85
N GLN A 652 2.39 14.74 6.72
CA GLN A 652 3.47 13.91 6.18
C GLN A 652 3.20 13.57 4.70
N PRO A 653 4.24 13.34 3.89
CA PRO A 653 4.10 12.80 2.53
C PRO A 653 3.39 11.45 2.56
N ARG A 654 2.46 11.24 1.62
CA ARG A 654 1.72 9.99 1.42
C ARG A 654 1.93 9.52 -0.03
N PRO A 655 3.09 8.93 -0.35
CA PRO A 655 3.42 8.53 -1.71
C PRO A 655 2.40 7.48 -2.20
N GLY A 656 1.84 7.70 -3.38
CA GLY A 656 0.93 6.73 -4.01
C GLY A 656 -0.51 6.74 -3.50
N GLU A 657 -0.82 7.40 -2.39
CA GLU A 657 -2.21 7.48 -1.89
C GLU A 657 -3.00 8.58 -2.59
N ILE A 658 -4.24 8.27 -2.96
CA ILE A 658 -5.17 9.26 -3.54
C ILE A 658 -6.37 9.47 -2.59
N THR A 659 -6.72 10.73 -2.37
CA THR A 659 -7.94 11.12 -1.64
C THR A 659 -9.04 11.53 -2.59
N TYR A 660 -10.27 11.09 -2.31
CA TYR A 660 -11.45 11.42 -3.12
C TYR A 660 -12.45 12.24 -2.31
N PRO A 661 -12.34 13.59 -2.32
CA PRO A 661 -13.20 14.50 -1.57
C PRO A 661 -14.67 14.50 -2.01
N GLU A 662 -14.97 13.88 -3.16
CA GLU A 662 -16.32 13.70 -3.68
C GLU A 662 -17.13 12.68 -2.89
N PHE A 663 -16.49 11.85 -2.06
CA PHE A 663 -17.18 10.91 -1.18
C PHE A 663 -17.97 11.63 -0.09
N ASP A 664 -19.21 11.17 0.13
CA ASP A 664 -20.00 11.60 1.29
C ASP A 664 -19.31 11.20 2.60
N THR A 665 -19.56 11.96 3.67
CA THR A 665 -18.96 11.72 4.98
C THR A 665 -19.34 10.35 5.56
N GLY A 666 -18.37 9.51 5.90
CA GLY A 666 -18.57 8.24 6.59
C GLY A 666 -17.35 7.33 6.49
N GLY A 667 -17.29 6.31 7.34
CA GLY A 667 -16.17 5.36 7.42
C GLY A 667 -16.43 3.99 6.79
N SER A 668 -17.60 3.75 6.19
CA SER A 668 -17.87 2.50 5.49
C SER A 668 -17.06 2.36 4.23
N ALA A 669 -16.50 1.17 4.04
CA ALA A 669 -15.74 0.81 2.87
C ALA A 669 -15.95 -0.68 2.59
N ASP A 670 -16.53 -0.97 1.43
CA ASP A 670 -16.73 -2.32 0.91
C ASP A 670 -16.31 -2.39 -0.56
N VAL A 671 -15.79 -3.54 -0.98
CA VAL A 671 -15.38 -3.80 -2.36
C VAL A 671 -16.25 -4.90 -2.98
N GLY A 672 -16.70 -4.65 -4.21
CA GLY A 672 -17.45 -5.60 -5.02
C GLY A 672 -16.53 -6.37 -5.97
N VAL A 673 -17.12 -6.91 -7.03
CA VAL A 673 -16.39 -7.67 -8.05
C VAL A 673 -15.47 -6.76 -8.90
N VAL A 674 -14.40 -7.35 -9.41
CA VAL A 674 -13.75 -6.87 -10.64
C VAL A 674 -14.51 -7.48 -11.81
N TYR A 675 -15.14 -6.64 -12.64
CA TYR A 675 -15.91 -7.17 -13.77
C TYR A 675 -14.98 -7.61 -14.90
N ARG A 676 -15.06 -8.88 -15.29
CA ARG A 676 -14.28 -9.47 -16.37
C ARG A 676 -15.20 -9.85 -17.52
N TYR A 677 -15.24 -9.04 -18.57
CA TYR A 677 -16.07 -9.27 -19.76
C TYR A 677 -15.65 -10.53 -20.53
N SER A 678 -16.60 -11.27 -21.08
CA SER A 678 -16.31 -12.37 -22.01
C SER A 678 -17.17 -12.23 -23.26
N GLU A 679 -16.60 -12.52 -24.44
CA GLU A 679 -17.37 -12.59 -25.68
C GLU A 679 -18.41 -13.73 -25.67
N ASP A 680 -18.26 -14.69 -24.76
CA ASP A 680 -19.21 -15.78 -24.54
C ASP A 680 -20.40 -15.38 -23.65
N TYR A 681 -20.39 -14.18 -23.07
CA TYR A 681 -21.48 -13.68 -22.24
C TYR A 681 -22.78 -13.50 -23.02
N GLY A 682 -23.88 -13.66 -22.30
CA GLY A 682 -25.24 -13.67 -22.83
C GLY A 682 -25.87 -12.28 -22.91
N GLU A 683 -27.15 -12.27 -23.27
CA GLU A 683 -27.97 -11.06 -23.20
C GLU A 683 -28.06 -10.54 -21.76
N GLY A 684 -27.95 -9.23 -21.56
CA GLY A 684 -27.99 -8.59 -20.24
C GLY A 684 -26.63 -8.36 -19.58
N ALA A 685 -25.54 -8.93 -20.11
CA ALA A 685 -24.20 -8.68 -19.61
C ALA A 685 -23.79 -7.21 -19.73
N LEU A 686 -22.99 -6.70 -18.78
CA LEU A 686 -22.47 -5.33 -18.88
C LEU A 686 -21.57 -5.18 -20.11
N ASP A 687 -21.57 -3.98 -20.69
CA ASP A 687 -20.74 -3.61 -21.85
C ASP A 687 -19.25 -3.92 -21.61
N PRO A 688 -18.48 -4.29 -22.66
CA PRO A 688 -17.02 -4.46 -22.57
C PRO A 688 -16.29 -3.29 -21.92
N TYR A 689 -16.87 -2.08 -21.94
CA TYR A 689 -16.38 -0.92 -21.22
C TYR A 689 -16.05 -1.20 -19.76
N PHE A 690 -16.80 -2.07 -19.06
CA PHE A 690 -16.57 -2.36 -17.64
C PHE A 690 -15.44 -3.38 -17.37
N ASP A 691 -14.79 -3.93 -18.40
CA ASP A 691 -13.72 -4.90 -18.20
C ASP A 691 -12.57 -4.35 -17.33
N GLY A 692 -12.19 -5.13 -16.32
CA GLY A 692 -11.13 -4.80 -15.37
C GLY A 692 -11.48 -3.73 -14.34
N LYS A 693 -12.71 -3.20 -14.35
CA LYS A 693 -13.15 -2.20 -13.36
C LYS A 693 -13.64 -2.89 -12.10
N THR A 694 -13.13 -2.46 -10.95
CA THR A 694 -13.67 -2.90 -9.65
C THR A 694 -14.85 -2.02 -9.25
N PHE A 695 -15.86 -2.63 -8.65
CA PHE A 695 -16.95 -1.91 -8.00
C PHE A 695 -16.63 -1.67 -6.52
N ILE A 696 -17.09 -0.56 -5.97
CA ILE A 696 -16.98 -0.23 -4.54
C ILE A 696 -18.35 0.21 -4.01
N MET A 697 -18.59 -0.11 -2.73
CA MET A 697 -19.88 0.03 -2.07
C MET A 697 -19.73 0.66 -0.68
N ARG A 698 -20.80 1.30 -0.21
CA ARG A 698 -20.83 2.01 1.09
C ARG A 698 -22.21 1.88 1.76
N PRO A 699 -22.53 0.69 2.30
CA PRO A 699 -23.88 0.31 2.72
C PRO A 699 -24.47 1.22 3.82
N SER A 700 -23.63 1.75 4.72
CA SER A 700 -24.10 2.59 5.83
C SER A 700 -24.39 4.04 5.44
N ASN A 701 -24.15 4.44 4.19
CA ASN A 701 -23.91 5.84 3.84
C ASN A 701 -24.90 6.49 2.86
N SER A 702 -25.95 5.80 2.41
CA SER A 702 -26.83 6.24 1.30
C SER A 702 -26.09 6.65 0.02
N ASP A 703 -24.78 6.37 -0.05
CA ASP A 703 -23.93 6.66 -1.19
C ASP A 703 -24.23 5.61 -2.28
N VAL A 704 -24.07 6.05 -3.52
CA VAL A 704 -24.31 5.22 -4.70
C VAL A 704 -23.16 4.24 -4.90
N THR A 705 -23.44 3.12 -5.56
CA THR A 705 -22.37 2.21 -6.01
C THR A 705 -21.45 2.96 -6.96
N ARG A 706 -20.14 2.72 -6.90
CA ARG A 706 -19.16 3.32 -7.82
C ARG A 706 -18.32 2.24 -8.49
N TYR A 707 -17.72 2.58 -9.62
CA TYR A 707 -16.72 1.77 -10.28
C TYR A 707 -15.42 2.55 -10.45
N VAL A 708 -14.31 1.81 -10.38
CA VAL A 708 -12.95 2.32 -10.43
C VAL A 708 -12.34 2.05 -11.80
N THR A 709 -11.75 3.07 -12.41
CA THR A 709 -10.98 2.97 -13.66
C THR A 709 -9.55 3.38 -13.40
N PHE A 710 -8.59 2.55 -13.80
CA PHE A 710 -7.21 2.97 -13.91
C PHE A 710 -6.98 3.54 -15.31
N ASN A 711 -6.23 4.62 -15.43
CA ASN A 711 -5.84 5.21 -16.70
C ASN A 711 -4.42 4.79 -17.07
N ASP A 712 -4.06 4.87 -18.35
CA ASP A 712 -2.73 4.50 -18.86
C ASP A 712 -1.59 5.32 -18.23
N ASP A 713 -1.89 6.51 -17.72
CA ASP A 713 -0.94 7.38 -17.02
C ASP A 713 -0.76 7.04 -15.53
N GLY A 714 -1.45 6.01 -15.04
CA GLY A 714 -1.45 5.56 -13.65
C GLY A 714 -2.41 6.32 -12.73
N SER A 715 -3.18 7.29 -13.25
CA SER A 715 -4.25 7.93 -12.48
C SER A 715 -5.45 6.99 -12.31
N LEU A 716 -6.26 7.25 -11.30
CA LEU A 716 -7.48 6.51 -11.00
C LEU A 716 -8.68 7.44 -11.04
N GLU A 717 -9.74 7.00 -11.70
CA GLU A 717 -11.05 7.65 -11.77
C GLU A 717 -12.10 6.80 -11.05
N MET A 718 -13.00 7.46 -10.33
CA MET A 718 -14.16 6.83 -9.72
C MET A 718 -15.43 7.47 -10.25
N ASN A 719 -16.33 6.63 -10.75
CA ASN A 719 -17.58 7.07 -11.36
C ASN A 719 -18.75 6.35 -10.70
N GLU A 720 -19.89 7.02 -10.63
CA GLU A 720 -21.11 6.44 -10.08
C GLU A 720 -21.68 5.39 -11.03
N PHE A 721 -22.16 4.28 -10.47
CA PHE A 721 -22.87 3.24 -11.18
C PHE A 721 -24.34 3.29 -10.75
N LEU A 722 -25.25 3.43 -11.72
CA LEU A 722 -26.70 3.52 -11.48
C LEU A 722 -27.08 4.61 -10.43
N PRO A 723 -26.61 5.87 -10.57
CA PRO A 723 -26.76 6.92 -9.54
C PRO A 723 -28.20 7.34 -9.25
N ASN A 724 -29.16 7.00 -10.11
CA ASN A 724 -30.57 7.33 -9.96
C ASN A 724 -31.43 6.12 -9.55
N ASP A 725 -30.81 4.98 -9.24
CA ASP A 725 -31.54 3.80 -8.80
C ASP A 725 -31.99 3.93 -7.33
N ASP A 726 -33.24 3.56 -7.05
CA ASP A 726 -33.81 3.48 -5.71
C ASP A 726 -34.25 2.06 -5.33
N THR A 727 -33.96 1.05 -6.19
CA THR A 727 -34.32 -0.34 -5.96
C THR A 727 -33.32 -1.06 -5.04
N ILE A 728 -32.03 -0.75 -5.18
CA ILE A 728 -30.96 -1.32 -4.36
C ILE A 728 -30.75 -0.45 -3.11
N ALA A 729 -31.17 -0.95 -1.96
CA ALA A 729 -31.00 -0.28 -0.68
C ALA A 729 -29.76 -0.82 0.03
N ALA A 730 -28.74 0.04 0.16
CA ALA A 730 -27.45 -0.27 0.81
C ALA A 730 -26.75 -1.47 0.16
N ALA A 731 -26.21 -1.28 -1.06
CA ALA A 731 -25.40 -2.29 -1.73
C ALA A 731 -24.28 -2.80 -0.81
N TYR A 732 -24.17 -4.12 -0.70
CA TYR A 732 -23.41 -4.80 0.35
C TYR A 732 -22.43 -5.85 -0.19
N ASP A 733 -22.84 -6.67 -1.16
CA ASP A 733 -22.00 -7.66 -1.84
C ASP A 733 -22.39 -7.75 -3.32
N MET A 734 -21.47 -8.20 -4.18
CA MET A 734 -21.69 -8.34 -5.62
C MET A 734 -21.12 -9.64 -6.17
N LYS A 735 -21.75 -10.18 -7.22
CA LYS A 735 -21.26 -11.33 -8.01
C LYS A 735 -21.59 -11.15 -9.49
N VAL A 736 -20.90 -11.89 -10.34
CA VAL A 736 -21.18 -11.97 -11.78
C VAL A 736 -21.69 -13.37 -12.09
N LEU A 737 -22.79 -13.47 -12.84
CA LEU A 737 -23.30 -14.74 -13.34
C LEU A 737 -22.45 -15.24 -14.51
N SER A 738 -22.53 -16.53 -14.84
CA SER A 738 -21.79 -17.12 -15.96
C SER A 738 -22.15 -16.52 -17.33
N ASP A 739 -23.31 -15.86 -17.42
CA ASP A 739 -23.75 -15.11 -18.61
C ASP A 739 -23.35 -13.63 -18.60
N GLY A 740 -22.61 -13.15 -17.60
CA GLY A 740 -22.08 -11.80 -17.52
C GLY A 740 -23.02 -10.76 -16.87
N ARG A 741 -24.21 -11.15 -16.43
CA ARG A 741 -25.07 -10.24 -15.65
C ARG A 741 -24.47 -9.97 -14.27
N LEU A 742 -24.56 -8.72 -13.82
CA LEU A 742 -24.13 -8.31 -12.48
C LEU A 742 -25.26 -8.56 -11.48
N VAL A 743 -24.91 -9.11 -10.33
CA VAL A 743 -25.82 -9.33 -9.20
C VAL A 743 -25.36 -8.48 -8.03
N ILE A 744 -26.29 -7.77 -7.40
CA ILE A 744 -26.03 -6.89 -6.26
C ILE A 744 -26.92 -7.31 -5.08
N MET A 745 -26.31 -7.53 -3.91
CA MET A 745 -27.02 -7.68 -2.64
C MET A 745 -27.28 -6.29 -2.09
N GLY A 746 -28.54 -5.93 -1.88
CA GLY A 746 -28.90 -4.82 -1.00
C GLY A 746 -29.13 -5.34 0.41
N MET A 747 -28.42 -4.79 1.40
CA MET A 747 -28.55 -5.17 2.81
C MET A 747 -30.01 -5.17 3.29
N TYR A 748 -30.83 -4.25 2.76
CA TYR A 748 -32.24 -4.11 3.15
C TYR A 748 -33.25 -4.44 2.04
N SER A 749 -32.80 -4.76 0.83
CA SER A 749 -33.70 -5.00 -0.31
C SER A 749 -33.51 -6.33 -1.03
N GLY A 750 -32.52 -7.14 -0.66
CA GLY A 750 -32.37 -8.52 -1.15
C GLY A 750 -31.44 -8.65 -2.37
N ILE A 751 -31.67 -9.66 -3.22
CA ILE A 751 -30.89 -9.94 -4.43
C ILE A 751 -31.48 -9.21 -5.63
N HIS A 752 -30.65 -8.44 -6.31
CA HIS A 752 -30.99 -7.72 -7.54
C HIS A 752 -30.11 -8.17 -8.70
N VAL A 753 -30.72 -8.47 -9.84
CA VAL A 753 -30.03 -8.78 -11.10
C VAL A 753 -30.10 -7.56 -12.01
N VAL A 754 -28.93 -7.11 -12.44
CA VAL A 754 -28.75 -5.98 -13.35
C VAL A 754 -28.60 -6.51 -14.78
N GLU A 755 -29.49 -6.07 -15.66
CA GLU A 755 -29.50 -6.44 -17.07
C GLU A 755 -29.24 -5.21 -17.94
N TYR A 756 -28.09 -5.19 -18.61
CA TYR A 756 -27.79 -4.19 -19.62
C TYR A 756 -28.53 -4.51 -20.92
N GLN A 757 -29.43 -3.63 -21.31
CA GLN A 757 -30.17 -3.69 -22.55
C GLN A 757 -29.39 -2.91 -23.61
N THR A 758 -28.66 -3.61 -24.47
CA THR A 758 -28.31 -3.01 -25.75
C THR A 758 -29.62 -2.70 -26.45
N SER A 759 -29.87 -1.44 -26.81
CA SER A 759 -30.86 -1.18 -27.86
C SER A 759 -30.58 -2.19 -28.98
N PRO A 760 -31.59 -2.90 -29.54
CA PRO A 760 -31.31 -3.74 -30.69
C PRO A 760 -30.56 -2.87 -31.69
N PRO A 761 -29.56 -3.39 -32.43
CA PRO A 761 -28.99 -2.63 -33.52
C PRO A 761 -30.16 -2.30 -34.45
N GLY A 762 -30.71 -1.10 -34.28
CA GLY A 762 -31.45 -0.43 -35.32
C GLY A 762 -30.45 -0.40 -36.45
N ASP A 763 -30.88 -0.95 -37.59
CA ASP A 763 -30.10 -1.03 -38.82
C ASP A 763 -29.07 0.09 -38.88
N ASP A 764 -27.82 -0.25 -39.21
CA ASP A 764 -26.86 0.67 -39.82
C ASP A 764 -27.48 1.26 -41.10
N ASP A 765 -28.48 2.11 -40.96
CA ASP A 765 -28.63 3.26 -41.81
C ASP A 765 -27.68 4.30 -41.22
N PRO A 766 -26.78 4.90 -42.03
CA PRO A 766 -26.11 6.13 -41.61
C PRO A 766 -27.19 7.08 -41.10
N PRO A 767 -26.95 7.84 -40.02
CA PRO A 767 -27.99 8.48 -39.23
C PRO A 767 -29.12 8.93 -40.13
N GLY A 768 -30.26 8.27 -40.00
CA GLY A 768 -31.47 8.71 -40.67
C GLY A 768 -31.63 10.17 -40.36
N ASP A 769 -31.79 10.97 -41.40
CA ASP A 769 -32.03 12.42 -41.47
C ASP A 769 -33.24 12.92 -40.64
N ASP A 770 -33.67 12.18 -39.62
CA ASP A 770 -34.93 12.35 -38.88
C ASP A 770 -34.77 12.49 -37.36
N ASP A 771 -33.56 12.46 -36.78
CA ASP A 771 -33.33 13.39 -35.67
C ASP A 771 -33.33 14.80 -36.28
N PRO A 772 -34.13 15.76 -35.79
CA PRO A 772 -33.99 17.12 -36.26
C PRO A 772 -32.51 17.48 -36.07
N PRO A 773 -31.78 17.89 -37.13
CA PRO A 773 -30.37 18.18 -37.00
C PRO A 773 -30.19 19.11 -35.81
N ALA A 774 -29.28 18.75 -34.89
CA ALA A 774 -28.97 19.55 -33.71
C ALA A 774 -28.98 21.02 -34.12
N GLU A 775 -29.89 21.80 -33.53
CA GLU A 775 -30.29 23.07 -34.13
C GLU A 775 -29.09 24.02 -34.11
N VAL A 776 -28.45 24.18 -35.27
CA VAL A 776 -27.14 24.83 -35.38
C VAL A 776 -27.20 26.25 -34.80
N ILE A 777 -26.33 26.51 -33.82
CA ILE A 777 -26.19 27.83 -33.20
C ILE A 777 -25.72 28.81 -34.29
N GLN A 778 -26.48 29.88 -34.48
CA GLN A 778 -26.18 30.83 -35.56
C GLN A 778 -24.93 31.65 -35.23
N PRO A 779 -24.03 31.92 -36.21
CA PRO A 779 -22.92 32.84 -36.02
C PRO A 779 -23.37 34.20 -35.48
N GLY A 780 -22.60 34.77 -34.56
CA GLY A 780 -22.90 35.99 -33.82
C GLY A 780 -23.73 35.76 -32.54
N THR A 781 -24.07 34.51 -32.21
CA THR A 781 -24.78 34.16 -30.98
C THR A 781 -23.85 34.22 -29.76
N THR A 782 -24.37 34.72 -28.65
CA THR A 782 -23.77 34.54 -27.33
C THR A 782 -24.32 33.27 -26.70
N ILE A 783 -23.44 32.31 -26.46
CA ILE A 783 -23.70 31.04 -25.77
C ILE A 783 -23.49 31.30 -24.29
N GLU A 784 -24.51 31.15 -23.47
CA GLU A 784 -24.46 31.36 -22.02
C GLU A 784 -24.56 30.03 -21.27
N VAL A 785 -23.55 29.74 -20.44
CA VAL A 785 -23.49 28.55 -19.57
C VAL A 785 -23.21 28.96 -18.12
N ASN A 786 -23.70 28.19 -17.16
CA ASN A 786 -23.43 28.38 -15.74
C ASN A 786 -22.54 27.23 -15.26
N GLY A 787 -21.29 27.54 -14.90
CA GLY A 787 -20.32 26.55 -14.45
C GLY A 787 -20.49 26.24 -12.97
N VAL A 788 -20.72 24.96 -12.65
CA VAL A 788 -20.66 24.39 -11.31
C VAL A 788 -19.84 23.10 -11.39
N ILE A 789 -19.24 22.64 -10.29
CA ILE A 789 -18.40 21.42 -10.28
C ILE A 789 -19.12 20.22 -10.91
N SER A 790 -20.44 20.12 -10.83
CA SER A 790 -21.21 19.03 -11.45
C SER A 790 -21.41 19.17 -12.97
N GLY A 791 -20.97 20.25 -13.62
CA GLY A 791 -21.07 20.44 -15.07
C GLY A 791 -21.32 21.89 -15.55
N TRP A 792 -21.26 22.08 -16.87
CA TRP A 792 -21.67 23.32 -17.54
C TRP A 792 -23.19 23.30 -17.81
N ASN A 793 -23.96 24.05 -17.03
CA ASN A 793 -25.41 24.09 -17.24
C ASN A 793 -25.77 25.17 -18.28
N GLY A 794 -26.31 24.76 -19.43
CA GLY A 794 -26.70 25.68 -20.50
C GLY A 794 -27.87 26.57 -20.11
N THR A 795 -27.79 27.84 -20.51
CA THR A 795 -28.82 28.86 -20.18
C THR A 795 -29.28 29.66 -21.39
N ALA A 796 -28.43 29.86 -22.40
CA ALA A 796 -28.81 30.43 -23.68
C ALA A 796 -27.83 30.00 -24.79
N PRO A 797 -28.23 29.89 -26.05
CA PRO A 797 -29.58 30.10 -26.57
C PRO A 797 -30.53 28.97 -26.13
N SER A 798 -31.83 29.06 -26.46
CA SER A 798 -32.86 28.13 -25.97
C SER A 798 -32.60 26.67 -26.33
N GLN A 799 -31.77 26.41 -27.34
CA GLN A 799 -31.33 25.08 -27.76
C GLN A 799 -30.51 24.33 -26.72
N ILE A 800 -29.82 25.03 -25.82
CA ILE A 800 -28.99 24.41 -24.78
C ILE A 800 -29.53 24.66 -23.36
N GLU A 801 -30.67 25.35 -23.25
CA GLU A 801 -31.20 25.79 -21.95
C GLU A 801 -31.67 24.59 -21.12
N GLY A 802 -31.08 24.41 -19.94
CA GLY A 802 -31.42 23.33 -19.01
C GLY A 802 -30.63 22.03 -19.21
N GLU A 803 -29.76 21.96 -20.22
CA GLU A 803 -28.87 20.84 -20.45
C GLU A 803 -27.58 20.98 -19.64
N THR A 804 -27.07 19.87 -19.11
CA THR A 804 -25.74 19.81 -18.49
C THR A 804 -24.74 19.33 -19.53
N ASN A 805 -23.65 20.07 -19.68
CA ASN A 805 -22.61 19.85 -20.70
C ASN A 805 -23.16 19.78 -22.15
N PRO A 806 -23.95 20.78 -22.58
CA PRO A 806 -24.61 20.73 -23.89
C PRO A 806 -23.61 20.65 -25.05
N THR A 807 -23.90 19.85 -26.07
CA THR A 807 -23.13 19.86 -27.31
C THR A 807 -23.31 21.20 -28.03
N LEU A 808 -22.20 21.85 -28.39
CA LEU A 808 -22.22 23.09 -29.15
C LEU A 808 -22.10 22.79 -30.64
N THR A 809 -23.22 22.73 -31.35
CA THR A 809 -23.24 22.58 -32.82
C THR A 809 -23.10 23.96 -33.50
N LEU A 810 -21.95 24.19 -34.13
CA LEU A 810 -21.50 25.47 -34.69
C LEU A 810 -21.29 25.37 -36.20
N LYS A 811 -21.35 26.49 -36.93
CA LYS A 811 -21.01 26.56 -38.36
C LYS A 811 -19.53 26.85 -38.54
N GLU A 812 -18.86 26.09 -39.40
CA GLU A 812 -17.44 26.34 -39.73
C GLU A 812 -17.23 27.80 -40.17
N GLY A 813 -16.23 28.47 -39.58
CA GLY A 813 -15.91 29.87 -39.85
C GLY A 813 -16.88 30.89 -39.23
N GLY A 814 -17.88 30.45 -38.46
CA GLY A 814 -18.76 31.32 -37.69
C GLY A 814 -18.08 31.89 -36.44
N GLU A 815 -18.35 33.15 -36.11
CA GLU A 815 -17.86 33.78 -34.87
C GLU A 815 -18.91 33.63 -33.75
N TYR A 816 -18.49 33.18 -32.58
CA TYR A 816 -19.35 32.92 -31.41
C TYR A 816 -18.75 33.58 -30.17
N THR A 817 -19.59 33.88 -29.19
CA THR A 817 -19.11 34.30 -27.87
C THR A 817 -19.68 33.36 -26.82
N VAL A 818 -18.84 32.60 -26.12
CA VAL A 818 -19.28 31.93 -24.91
C VAL A 818 -19.18 32.90 -23.74
N LYS A 819 -20.21 32.96 -22.91
CA LYS A 819 -20.27 33.75 -21.69
C LYS A 819 -20.63 32.80 -20.57
N TRP A 820 -19.70 32.56 -19.67
CA TRP A 820 -19.93 31.63 -18.58
C TRP A 820 -19.98 32.35 -17.24
N THR A 821 -20.90 31.93 -16.37
CA THR A 821 -21.04 32.44 -15.00
C THR A 821 -20.57 31.39 -14.01
N ASN A 822 -19.76 31.78 -13.04
CA ASN A 822 -19.37 30.91 -11.93
C ASN A 822 -20.57 30.74 -10.97
N GLY A 823 -21.18 29.55 -10.96
CA GLY A 823 -22.42 29.29 -10.23
C GLY A 823 -22.22 28.85 -8.78
N ASP A 824 -21.09 28.26 -8.44
CA ASP A 824 -20.84 27.62 -7.14
C ASP A 824 -19.82 28.34 -6.27
N GLY A 825 -18.90 29.11 -6.85
CA GLY A 825 -17.79 29.77 -6.17
C GLY A 825 -16.46 29.02 -6.25
N SER A 826 -16.41 27.87 -6.93
CA SER A 826 -15.19 27.10 -7.15
C SER A 826 -14.35 27.70 -8.29
N PRO A 827 -13.03 27.47 -8.36
CA PRO A 827 -12.22 27.97 -9.47
C PRO A 827 -12.61 27.30 -10.79
N HIS A 828 -13.05 28.08 -11.77
CA HIS A 828 -13.41 27.59 -13.10
C HIS A 828 -12.70 28.37 -14.20
N ASP A 829 -12.37 27.71 -15.32
CA ASP A 829 -12.10 28.36 -16.61
C ASP A 829 -12.89 27.65 -17.72
N PHE A 830 -12.96 28.25 -18.91
CA PHE A 830 -13.56 27.63 -20.08
C PHE A 830 -12.51 27.55 -21.18
N ALA A 831 -12.22 26.34 -21.65
CA ALA A 831 -11.24 26.08 -22.70
C ALA A 831 -11.87 25.27 -23.85
N LEU A 832 -11.59 25.64 -25.09
CA LEU A 832 -11.88 24.85 -26.29
C LEU A 832 -10.65 24.03 -26.65
N GLN A 833 -10.83 22.74 -26.95
CA GLN A 833 -9.74 21.80 -27.22
C GLN A 833 -9.83 21.12 -28.59
N ASP A 834 -8.67 20.67 -29.06
CA ASP A 834 -8.54 19.80 -30.22
C ASP A 834 -8.64 18.30 -29.88
N GLU A 835 -8.65 17.44 -30.91
CA GLU A 835 -8.72 15.98 -30.78
C GLU A 835 -7.59 15.35 -29.96
N ASN A 836 -6.49 16.07 -29.73
CA ASN A 836 -5.36 15.62 -28.94
C ASN A 836 -5.37 16.24 -27.52
N GLY A 837 -6.47 16.89 -27.13
CA GLY A 837 -6.62 17.54 -25.82
C GLY A 837 -5.86 18.87 -25.67
N ASN A 838 -5.32 19.44 -26.74
CA ASN A 838 -4.62 20.73 -26.63
C ASN A 838 -5.62 21.88 -26.59
N ASN A 839 -5.42 22.81 -25.66
CA ASN A 839 -6.21 24.03 -25.58
C ASN A 839 -5.97 24.94 -26.79
N ILE A 840 -6.98 25.09 -27.64
CA ILE A 840 -7.00 26.02 -28.78
C ILE A 840 -7.12 27.45 -28.24
N ILE A 841 -8.08 27.66 -27.33
CA ILE A 841 -8.33 28.95 -26.70
C ILE A 841 -8.99 28.74 -25.34
N LYS A 842 -8.69 29.61 -24.36
CA LYS A 842 -9.28 29.51 -23.02
C LYS A 842 -9.44 30.86 -22.32
N THR A 843 -10.28 30.88 -21.28
CA THR A 843 -10.41 32.01 -20.36
C THR A 843 -9.40 31.94 -19.21
N ASP A 844 -9.28 33.03 -18.45
CA ASP A 844 -8.64 33.00 -17.13
C ASP A 844 -9.53 32.23 -16.13
N ILE A 845 -8.89 31.67 -15.09
CA ILE A 845 -9.59 31.01 -13.98
C ILE A 845 -10.26 32.07 -13.08
N VAL A 846 -11.53 31.85 -12.75
CA VAL A 846 -12.33 32.72 -11.88
C VAL A 846 -12.95 31.91 -10.75
N SER A 847 -12.76 32.38 -9.52
CA SER A 847 -13.25 31.73 -8.27
C SER A 847 -14.27 32.58 -7.50
N GLU A 848 -14.80 33.65 -8.11
CA GLU A 848 -15.81 34.49 -7.47
C GLU A 848 -17.21 34.04 -7.90
N LYS A 849 -18.03 33.57 -6.94
CA LYS A 849 -19.41 33.15 -7.19
C LYS A 849 -20.23 34.30 -7.79
N GLY A 850 -20.90 34.04 -8.91
CA GLY A 850 -21.68 34.98 -9.69
C GLY A 850 -20.85 35.84 -10.65
N ALA A 851 -19.52 35.75 -10.64
CA ALA A 851 -18.69 36.40 -11.64
C ALA A 851 -18.91 35.79 -13.02
N THR A 852 -18.79 36.61 -14.06
CA THR A 852 -19.08 36.21 -15.44
C THR A 852 -17.91 36.58 -16.33
N VAL A 853 -17.47 35.64 -17.15
CA VAL A 853 -16.39 35.79 -18.13
C VAL A 853 -16.96 35.56 -19.52
N SER A 854 -16.34 36.15 -20.55
CA SER A 854 -16.72 35.91 -21.93
C SER A 854 -15.51 35.68 -22.81
N LEU A 855 -15.66 34.78 -23.79
CA LEU A 855 -14.65 34.40 -24.76
C LEU A 855 -15.26 34.38 -26.15
N THR A 856 -14.71 35.17 -27.06
CA THR A 856 -15.09 35.17 -28.48
C THR A 856 -14.14 34.32 -29.28
N PHE A 857 -14.66 33.43 -30.11
CA PHE A 857 -13.89 32.51 -30.94
C PHE A 857 -14.53 32.32 -32.31
N THR A 858 -13.73 31.86 -33.29
CA THR A 858 -14.23 31.44 -34.60
C THR A 858 -14.23 29.92 -34.63
N ALA A 859 -15.38 29.32 -34.90
CA ALA A 859 -15.51 27.86 -34.96
C ALA A 859 -14.65 27.29 -36.12
N SER A 860 -13.87 26.27 -35.82
CA SER A 860 -13.08 25.50 -36.78
C SER A 860 -13.27 24.01 -36.49
N THR A 861 -13.09 23.17 -37.51
CA THR A 861 -13.18 21.70 -37.38
C THR A 861 -12.10 21.10 -36.47
N GLU A 862 -11.14 21.90 -36.01
CA GLU A 862 -10.16 21.50 -34.99
C GLU A 862 -10.78 21.48 -33.59
N MET A 863 -11.88 22.22 -33.34
CA MET A 863 -12.56 22.26 -32.05
C MET A 863 -13.48 21.05 -31.93
N VAL A 864 -13.18 20.15 -30.98
CA VAL A 864 -13.98 18.93 -30.76
C VAL A 864 -14.67 18.92 -29.40
N GLN A 865 -14.16 19.67 -28.43
CA GLN A 865 -14.77 19.76 -27.09
C GLN A 865 -14.47 21.10 -26.41
N TYR A 866 -15.23 21.39 -25.36
CA TYR A 866 -14.94 22.44 -24.38
C TYR A 866 -14.92 21.89 -22.96
N ILE A 867 -14.07 22.46 -22.11
CA ILE A 867 -13.76 21.91 -20.80
C ILE A 867 -13.49 23.00 -19.75
N CYS A 868 -13.73 22.68 -18.48
CA CYS A 868 -13.08 23.36 -17.36
C CYS A 868 -11.76 22.66 -17.04
N THR A 869 -10.62 23.34 -17.21
CA THR A 869 -9.30 22.72 -16.98
C THR A 869 -9.02 22.46 -15.50
N VAL A 870 -9.84 23.02 -14.60
CA VAL A 870 -9.80 22.74 -13.16
C VAL A 870 -10.63 21.51 -12.80
N HIS A 871 -11.71 21.24 -13.54
CA HIS A 871 -12.66 20.14 -13.28
C HIS A 871 -12.89 19.32 -14.56
N PRO A 872 -11.85 18.68 -15.12
CA PRO A 872 -11.93 18.01 -16.41
C PRO A 872 -12.76 16.71 -16.41
N GLY A 873 -13.11 16.15 -15.24
CA GLY A 873 -13.93 14.94 -15.15
C GLY A 873 -15.44 15.17 -15.26
N THR A 874 -15.92 16.38 -14.96
CA THR A 874 -17.36 16.67 -14.82
C THR A 874 -17.83 17.82 -15.69
N MET A 875 -16.95 18.75 -16.06
CA MET A 875 -17.28 19.97 -16.79
C MET A 875 -16.71 19.92 -18.22
N VAL A 876 -17.17 18.95 -19.01
CA VAL A 876 -16.75 18.71 -20.40
C VAL A 876 -17.99 18.61 -21.27
N GLY A 877 -18.04 19.34 -22.39
CA GLY A 877 -19.07 19.15 -23.40
C GLY A 877 -18.51 19.17 -24.82
N ASP A 878 -19.24 18.58 -25.75
CA ASP A 878 -18.78 18.40 -27.13
C ASP A 878 -18.91 19.69 -27.97
N VAL A 879 -18.08 19.81 -29.00
CA VAL A 879 -18.20 20.82 -30.05
C VAL A 879 -18.31 20.11 -31.39
N GLU A 880 -19.43 20.31 -32.08
CA GLU A 880 -19.64 19.82 -33.44
C GLU A 880 -19.58 20.99 -34.41
N VAL A 881 -18.74 20.91 -35.44
CA VAL A 881 -18.63 21.96 -36.46
C VAL A 881 -19.14 21.44 -37.80
N VAL A 882 -20.23 22.04 -38.29
CA VAL A 882 -20.97 21.68 -39.51
C VAL A 882 -20.84 22.67 -40.66
#